data_AF-A0A7X7S2I4-F1
#
_entry.id   AF-A0A7X7S2I4-F1
#
_cell.length_a   1.000
_cell.length_b   1.000
_cell.length_c   1.000
_cell.angle_alpha   90.00
_cell.angle_beta   90.00
_cell.angle_gamma   90.00
#
_symmetry.space_group_name_H-M   'P 1'
#
loop_
_entity.id
_entity.type
_entity.pdbx_description
1 polymer ?
#
loop_
_entity_poly.entity_id
_entity_poly.type
_entity_poly.pdbx_seq_one_letter_code
_entity_poly.pdbx_strand_id
1 'polypeptide(L)'
;MKTVRTIFFFFLALTLASFSGISEAQDLCQPVGWATQNGGVTGGGSATPVVVSTYNDLKAKLTGSDKVVHISGTITIPAGGRITIQDQTGKTIFGLPGSKIVSTDRSADGSGIFYIKRCKNFIMRNLVLEGPGAYDTDGYDNFCLDNCQNFWVDHCEFHDGMDGNFDIKSASDFISVTWCTFSYEKPPIAGGPGGSDDHRYSNLIGSSDGATGDKDKLNVTFYYCWWGEGCRERMPRVRYGKIHMVNNLFNSKVSNHCIRAGYKADILAEGNYFDNQKKPIDEYDGDYTAIKGINNYGAANISKNTAFDPPYDIAVANPQDIVTPIKNCGGATLSAPTGCSSCGGGSINQSPSVSITSPADNASFSAPAQITINANASDPDGSISKVEFYNGTTLLGSDNSSPYSYTWSNVTAGTYTITAKATDNKNATGTSSGIKLVINDPSVPSLTATSNTTQSVASGSAISPIVFTWGGAATDVSHTTLPEGLTAQKNSQAKTLTVSGTPVSGGSFSVSTIGGNPSVTLNATVSISIQGSVLADWYPFQENPLTLDFISFTNASVSTDFFDQTKPANGVDYTPGALRLNTGVGTMKLELKTLDVLKIRMYATGGRTLKVTYGTNGTENTWNSAEQFESGAHELDLTDMIPALVSSQPVIVNIINNRTDGGTLNIHDLYVEGTVDNTSTGISTFAGAKAHIRNIGFINTGKSLLFSSSVLKPVRILDVMGKTVWAGAVSGNLDISRLNNGIYLLRAGEITERFIKK
;
A
#
# COMPACT_ATOMS: atom_id res chain seq x y z
N MET A 1 -38.68 58.15 52.87
CA MET A 1 -39.66 57.21 53.43
C MET A 1 -40.43 56.62 52.26
N LYS A 2 -40.30 55.29 52.03
CA LYS A 2 -41.15 54.38 51.23
C LYS A 2 -41.37 54.62 49.72
N THR A 3 -40.87 53.64 48.93
CA THR A 3 -41.53 52.82 47.88
C THR A 3 -42.60 53.48 46.98
N VAL A 4 -42.69 53.22 45.67
CA VAL A 4 -43.34 52.03 45.09
C VAL A 4 -43.01 51.87 43.59
N ARG A 5 -42.79 50.61 43.21
CA ARG A 5 -42.66 50.04 41.85
C ARG A 5 -43.91 50.24 41.00
N THR A 6 -43.74 50.54 39.70
CA THR A 6 -44.66 50.05 38.65
C THR A 6 -43.85 49.73 37.39
N ILE A 7 -43.65 48.44 37.11
CA ILE A 7 -43.19 47.92 35.82
C ILE A 7 -44.43 47.81 34.94
N PHE A 8 -44.49 48.57 33.85
CA PHE A 8 -45.52 48.44 32.82
C PHE A 8 -44.98 47.55 31.69
N PHE A 9 -45.60 46.38 31.54
CA PHE A 9 -45.50 45.51 30.38
C PHE A 9 -46.23 46.14 29.19
N PHE A 10 -45.60 46.24 28.02
CA PHE A 10 -46.32 46.21 26.75
C PHE A 10 -45.47 45.57 25.63
N PHE A 11 -46.01 44.46 25.15
CA PHE A 11 -45.79 43.70 23.91
C PHE A 11 -44.72 44.19 22.91
N LEU A 12 -43.73 43.32 22.66
CA LEU A 12 -43.12 43.17 21.34
C LEU A 12 -43.34 41.72 20.89
N ALA A 13 -44.16 41.56 19.84
CA ALA A 13 -44.38 40.28 19.19
C ALA A 13 -43.07 39.79 18.57
N LEU A 14 -42.44 38.82 19.23
CA LEU A 14 -41.31 38.09 18.68
C LEU A 14 -41.86 36.98 17.78
N THR A 15 -41.79 37.18 16.48
CA THR A 15 -41.91 36.09 15.51
C THR A 15 -40.76 35.11 15.78
N LEU A 16 -41.04 34.03 16.52
CA LEU A 16 -40.20 32.85 16.50
C LEU A 16 -40.24 32.30 15.08
N ALA A 17 -39.22 32.61 14.29
CA ALA A 17 -38.83 31.73 13.21
C ALA A 17 -38.31 30.46 13.88
N SER A 18 -39.19 29.48 14.08
CA SER A 18 -38.80 28.10 14.32
C SER A 18 -38.03 27.63 13.09
N PHE A 19 -36.70 27.66 13.15
CA PHE A 19 -35.89 26.83 12.25
C PHE A 19 -36.10 25.37 12.67
N SER A 20 -37.19 24.77 12.21
CA SER A 20 -37.29 23.33 12.04
C SER A 20 -36.39 22.96 10.87
N GLY A 21 -35.09 22.87 11.11
CA GLY A 21 -34.18 22.18 10.20
C GLY A 21 -34.59 20.71 10.22
N ILE A 22 -35.34 20.29 9.21
CA ILE A 22 -35.64 18.88 8.98
C ILE A 22 -34.29 18.23 8.70
N SER A 23 -33.80 17.43 9.65
CA SER A 23 -32.62 16.59 9.44
C SER A 23 -33.04 15.45 8.51
N GLU A 24 -33.04 15.72 7.21
CA GLU A 24 -33.32 14.69 6.21
C GLU A 24 -32.24 13.60 6.27
N ALA A 25 -32.65 12.35 6.08
CA ALA A 25 -31.76 11.20 6.02
C ALA A 25 -30.68 11.37 4.94
N GLN A 26 -29.42 11.14 5.31
CA GLN A 26 -28.30 11.19 4.38
C GLN A 26 -27.61 9.82 4.33
N ASP A 27 -27.50 9.28 3.11
CA ASP A 27 -26.57 8.19 2.85
C ASP A 27 -25.14 8.71 3.02
N LEU A 28 -24.45 8.20 4.04
CA LEU A 28 -23.12 8.66 4.45
C LEU A 28 -22.00 8.13 3.56
N CYS A 29 -22.31 7.21 2.62
CA CYS A 29 -21.35 6.70 1.65
C CYS A 29 -20.12 6.01 2.26
N GLN A 30 -20.23 5.56 3.50
CA GLN A 30 -19.16 4.94 4.26
C GLN A 30 -19.74 3.97 5.30
N PRO A 31 -18.96 2.96 5.76
CA PRO A 31 -19.39 2.12 6.85
C PRO A 31 -19.70 2.94 8.09
N VAL A 32 -20.80 2.59 8.76
CA VAL A 32 -21.17 3.10 10.10
C VAL A 32 -21.30 1.94 11.06
N GLY A 33 -21.64 2.21 12.32
CA GLY A 33 -21.99 1.16 13.26
C GLY A 33 -20.84 0.22 13.61
N TRP A 34 -21.16 -1.03 13.93
CA TRP A 34 -20.20 -2.04 14.32
C TRP A 34 -19.10 -2.31 13.28
N ALA A 35 -19.35 -2.06 11.99
CA ALA A 35 -18.33 -2.18 10.94
C ALA A 35 -17.19 -1.15 11.05
N THR A 36 -17.39 -0.03 11.76
CA THR A 36 -16.33 0.97 12.01
C THR A 36 -15.32 0.52 13.07
N GLN A 37 -15.71 -0.47 13.88
CA GLN A 37 -14.90 -0.96 14.99
C GLN A 37 -13.88 -1.98 14.50
N ASN A 38 -12.98 -2.42 15.39
CA ASN A 38 -11.98 -3.46 15.08
C ASN A 38 -11.15 -3.16 13.81
N GLY A 39 -10.71 -1.90 13.64
CA GLY A 39 -9.93 -1.47 12.48
C GLY A 39 -10.75 -1.11 11.22
N GLY A 40 -12.08 -1.17 11.29
CA GLY A 40 -12.97 -0.73 10.22
C GLY A 40 -13.11 -1.73 9.06
N VAL A 41 -13.76 -1.28 7.99
CA VAL A 41 -13.92 -2.03 6.73
C VAL A 41 -13.39 -1.19 5.57
N THR A 42 -12.48 -1.75 4.79
CA THR A 42 -11.88 -1.17 3.59
C THR A 42 -12.10 -2.01 2.34
N GLY A 43 -12.58 -3.24 2.48
CA GLY A 43 -12.84 -4.16 1.37
C GLY A 43 -11.60 -4.40 0.52
N GLY A 44 -11.77 -4.37 -0.80
CA GLY A 44 -10.71 -4.47 -1.80
C GLY A 44 -9.83 -3.22 -1.96
N GLY A 45 -10.12 -2.14 -1.22
CA GLY A 45 -9.40 -0.87 -1.28
C GLY A 45 -9.42 -0.25 -2.69
N SER A 46 -8.29 0.32 -3.10
CA SER A 46 -8.11 0.94 -4.42
C SER A 46 -7.70 -0.04 -5.53
N ALA A 47 -7.88 -1.35 -5.32
CA ALA A 47 -7.52 -2.33 -6.34
C ALA A 47 -8.40 -2.16 -7.59
N THR A 48 -7.81 -2.35 -8.77
CA THR A 48 -8.52 -2.21 -10.04
C THR A 48 -9.68 -3.22 -10.11
N PRO A 49 -10.91 -2.78 -10.39
CA PRO A 49 -12.04 -3.67 -10.54
C PRO A 49 -11.89 -4.62 -11.73
N VAL A 50 -12.30 -5.87 -11.54
CA VAL A 50 -12.60 -6.80 -12.64
C VAL A 50 -14.11 -6.87 -12.83
N VAL A 51 -14.58 -6.78 -14.08
CA VAL A 51 -16.01 -6.89 -14.40
C VAL A 51 -16.33 -8.32 -14.80
N VAL A 52 -17.36 -8.89 -14.21
CA VAL A 52 -17.84 -10.26 -14.46
C VAL A 52 -19.32 -10.25 -14.82
N SER A 53 -19.72 -11.13 -15.73
CA SER A 53 -21.12 -11.25 -16.20
C SER A 53 -21.61 -12.69 -16.30
N THR A 54 -20.82 -13.67 -15.83
CA THR A 54 -21.18 -15.08 -15.84
C THR A 54 -20.89 -15.72 -14.49
N TYR A 55 -21.62 -16.80 -14.14
CA TYR A 55 -21.43 -17.53 -12.89
C TYR A 55 -20.00 -18.07 -12.73
N ASN A 56 -19.44 -18.67 -13.79
CA ASN A 56 -18.11 -19.27 -13.72
C ASN A 56 -17.03 -18.22 -13.47
N ASP A 57 -17.13 -17.07 -14.14
CA ASP A 57 -16.17 -15.98 -13.95
C ASP A 57 -16.33 -15.34 -12.56
N LEU A 58 -17.56 -15.04 -12.14
CA LEU A 58 -17.84 -14.54 -10.79
C LEU A 58 -17.27 -15.46 -9.71
N LYS A 59 -17.53 -16.77 -9.80
CA LYS A 59 -17.00 -17.77 -8.87
C LYS A 59 -15.48 -17.78 -8.88
N ALA A 60 -14.85 -17.76 -10.05
CA ALA A 60 -13.41 -17.79 -10.19
C ALA A 60 -12.75 -16.53 -9.59
N LYS A 61 -13.28 -15.33 -9.86
CA LYS A 61 -12.72 -14.07 -9.36
C LYS A 61 -12.89 -13.91 -7.85
N LEU A 62 -14.06 -14.28 -7.32
CA LEU A 62 -14.33 -14.15 -5.89
C LEU A 62 -13.56 -15.17 -5.04
N THR A 63 -13.30 -16.36 -5.57
CA THR A 63 -12.46 -17.38 -4.89
C THR A 63 -10.95 -17.20 -5.14
N GLY A 64 -10.59 -16.48 -6.21
CA GLY A 64 -9.21 -16.16 -6.58
C GLY A 64 -8.60 -14.94 -5.86
N SER A 65 -7.56 -14.37 -6.46
CA SER A 65 -6.80 -13.24 -5.89
C SER A 65 -7.45 -11.86 -6.07
N ASP A 66 -8.45 -11.74 -6.95
CA ASP A 66 -9.07 -10.47 -7.29
C ASP A 66 -9.70 -9.81 -6.05
N LYS A 67 -9.47 -8.50 -5.90
CA LYS A 67 -9.84 -7.76 -4.68
C LYS A 67 -11.11 -6.93 -4.87
N VAL A 68 -11.36 -6.43 -6.08
CA VAL A 68 -12.57 -5.68 -6.39
C VAL A 68 -13.24 -6.34 -7.59
N VAL A 69 -14.46 -6.82 -7.41
CA VAL A 69 -15.23 -7.53 -8.44
C VAL A 69 -16.54 -6.77 -8.68
N HIS A 70 -16.70 -6.27 -9.90
CA HIS A 70 -17.92 -5.65 -10.38
C HIS A 70 -18.75 -6.69 -11.12
N ILE A 71 -19.99 -6.87 -10.71
CA ILE A 71 -20.95 -7.72 -11.40
C ILE A 71 -21.68 -6.85 -12.43
N SER A 72 -21.93 -7.39 -13.63
CA SER A 72 -22.67 -6.72 -14.70
C SER A 72 -23.81 -7.60 -15.19
N GLY A 73 -25.02 -7.05 -15.25
CA GLY A 73 -26.21 -7.77 -15.69
C GLY A 73 -26.68 -8.85 -14.72
N THR A 74 -27.46 -9.80 -15.24
CA THR A 74 -28.06 -10.90 -14.48
C THR A 74 -27.22 -12.17 -14.58
N ILE A 75 -26.83 -12.75 -13.44
CA ILE A 75 -26.13 -14.03 -13.34
C ILE A 75 -27.06 -15.05 -12.68
N THR A 76 -27.35 -16.15 -13.38
CA THR A 76 -28.09 -17.28 -12.80
C THR A 76 -27.13 -18.29 -12.19
N ILE A 77 -27.39 -18.68 -10.94
CA ILE A 77 -26.71 -19.80 -10.28
C ILE A 77 -27.20 -21.10 -10.93
N PRO A 78 -26.31 -21.96 -11.47
CA PRO A 78 -26.72 -23.25 -12.02
C PRO A 78 -27.24 -24.17 -10.92
N ALA A 79 -28.04 -25.18 -11.28
CA ALA A 79 -28.54 -26.18 -10.33
C ALA A 79 -27.39 -26.82 -9.52
N GLY A 80 -27.57 -26.94 -8.21
CA GLY A 80 -26.53 -27.37 -7.25
C GLY A 80 -25.34 -26.41 -7.10
N GLY A 81 -25.39 -25.23 -7.72
CA GLY A 81 -24.36 -24.20 -7.64
C GLY A 81 -24.53 -23.28 -6.43
N ARG A 82 -23.44 -22.66 -5.99
CA ARG A 82 -23.43 -21.59 -4.99
C ARG A 82 -22.10 -20.83 -5.08
N ILE A 83 -22.11 -19.52 -4.85
CA ILE A 83 -20.88 -18.74 -4.71
C ILE A 83 -20.37 -18.88 -3.29
N THR A 84 -19.42 -19.79 -3.09
CA THR A 84 -18.79 -20.02 -1.78
C THR A 84 -17.43 -19.32 -1.73
N ILE A 85 -17.24 -18.43 -0.76
CA ILE A 85 -15.97 -17.72 -0.52
C ILE A 85 -15.47 -18.11 0.87
N GLN A 86 -14.22 -18.57 0.96
CA GLN A 86 -13.69 -19.08 2.22
C GLN A 86 -12.27 -18.60 2.48
N ASP A 87 -11.97 -18.25 3.73
CA ASP A 87 -10.62 -17.90 4.20
C ASP A 87 -10.00 -16.71 3.42
N GLN A 88 -10.83 -15.78 2.97
CA GLN A 88 -10.41 -14.62 2.19
C GLN A 88 -10.41 -13.34 3.02
N THR A 89 -9.60 -12.36 2.62
CA THR A 89 -9.63 -11.03 3.22
C THR A 89 -9.49 -9.90 2.22
N GLY A 90 -10.16 -8.78 2.50
CA GLY A 90 -10.04 -7.54 1.74
C GLY A 90 -10.68 -7.66 0.36
N LYS A 91 -11.99 -7.91 0.28
CA LYS A 91 -12.69 -7.96 -1.01
C LYS A 91 -13.86 -6.97 -1.06
N THR A 92 -14.06 -6.35 -2.22
CA THR A 92 -15.25 -5.56 -2.55
C THR A 92 -16.01 -6.24 -3.67
N ILE A 93 -17.30 -6.48 -3.45
CA ILE A 93 -18.26 -6.97 -4.43
C ILE A 93 -19.22 -5.82 -4.71
N PHE A 94 -19.33 -5.40 -5.97
CA PHE A 94 -20.24 -4.32 -6.36
C PHE A 94 -21.08 -4.76 -7.54
N GLY A 95 -22.41 -4.63 -7.48
CA GLY A 95 -23.23 -4.75 -8.68
C GLY A 95 -23.25 -3.44 -9.45
N LEU A 96 -22.94 -3.45 -10.75
CA LEU A 96 -23.21 -2.31 -11.61
C LEU A 96 -24.73 -2.06 -11.69
N PRO A 97 -25.18 -0.86 -12.11
CA PRO A 97 -26.61 -0.55 -12.16
C PRO A 97 -27.43 -1.65 -12.87
N GLY A 98 -28.45 -2.17 -12.18
CA GLY A 98 -29.31 -3.26 -12.67
C GLY A 98 -28.72 -4.67 -12.53
N SER A 99 -27.59 -4.85 -11.83
CA SER A 99 -27.00 -6.16 -11.62
C SER A 99 -27.75 -7.02 -10.62
N LYS A 100 -27.86 -8.31 -10.97
CA LYS A 100 -28.67 -9.27 -10.24
C LYS A 100 -28.03 -10.65 -10.23
N ILE A 101 -28.19 -11.39 -9.14
CA ILE A 101 -27.90 -12.82 -9.08
C ILE A 101 -29.15 -13.58 -8.69
N VAL A 102 -29.47 -14.63 -9.44
CA VAL A 102 -30.71 -15.39 -9.30
C VAL A 102 -30.39 -16.85 -9.02
N SER A 103 -31.05 -17.43 -8.01
CA SER A 103 -31.15 -18.88 -7.84
C SER A 103 -32.59 -19.33 -8.08
N THR A 104 -32.77 -20.37 -8.88
CA THR A 104 -34.08 -20.99 -9.14
C THR A 104 -34.18 -22.43 -8.62
N ASP A 105 -33.10 -22.95 -8.04
CA ASP A 105 -33.04 -24.32 -7.54
C ASP A 105 -33.76 -24.42 -6.19
N ARG A 106 -34.71 -25.35 -6.10
CA ARG A 106 -35.53 -25.57 -4.90
C ARG A 106 -35.09 -26.79 -4.07
N SER A 107 -33.95 -27.37 -4.39
CA SER A 107 -33.34 -28.36 -3.52
C SER A 107 -32.74 -27.68 -2.28
N ALA A 108 -32.74 -28.39 -1.16
CA ALA A 108 -32.14 -27.91 0.08
C ALA A 108 -30.69 -27.43 -0.16
N ASP A 109 -29.89 -28.26 -0.83
CA ASP A 109 -28.47 -27.99 -1.08
C ASP A 109 -28.17 -27.01 -2.25
N GLY A 110 -29.17 -26.64 -3.05
CA GLY A 110 -28.98 -25.82 -4.27
C GLY A 110 -29.54 -24.39 -4.19
N SER A 111 -30.32 -24.07 -3.16
CA SER A 111 -31.18 -22.89 -3.15
C SER A 111 -30.49 -21.55 -2.88
N GLY A 112 -29.35 -21.55 -2.19
CA GLY A 112 -28.66 -20.34 -1.76
C GLY A 112 -27.78 -19.69 -2.84
N ILE A 113 -27.40 -18.43 -2.63
CA ILE A 113 -26.57 -17.69 -3.60
C ILE A 113 -25.14 -17.51 -3.10
N PHE A 114 -24.97 -16.85 -1.95
CA PHE A 114 -23.65 -16.58 -1.35
C PHE A 114 -23.48 -17.27 -0.01
N TYR A 115 -22.38 -18.00 0.14
CA TYR A 115 -21.92 -18.52 1.43
C TYR A 115 -20.49 -18.07 1.68
N ILE A 116 -20.30 -17.11 2.59
CA ILE A 116 -19.00 -16.53 2.90
C ILE A 116 -18.58 -16.99 4.29
N LYS A 117 -17.41 -17.63 4.37
CA LYS A 117 -16.95 -18.33 5.56
C LYS A 117 -15.54 -17.95 5.97
N ARG A 118 -15.32 -17.64 7.25
CA ARG A 118 -13.98 -17.31 7.80
C ARG A 118 -13.27 -16.19 7.05
N CYS A 119 -14.06 -15.25 6.52
CA CYS A 119 -13.55 -14.12 5.77
C CYS A 119 -13.47 -12.86 6.63
N LYS A 120 -12.62 -11.91 6.24
CA LYS A 120 -12.46 -10.65 6.97
C LYS A 120 -12.33 -9.43 6.06
N ASN A 121 -12.85 -8.28 6.47
CA ASN A 121 -12.71 -7.02 5.73
C ASN A 121 -13.35 -7.09 4.34
N PHE A 122 -14.68 -7.11 4.29
CA PHE A 122 -15.45 -7.24 3.05
C PHE A 122 -16.46 -6.11 2.89
N ILE A 123 -16.61 -5.67 1.64
CA ILE A 123 -17.65 -4.76 1.21
C ILE A 123 -18.51 -5.47 0.18
N MET A 124 -19.83 -5.42 0.33
CA MET A 124 -20.79 -5.83 -0.70
C MET A 124 -21.78 -4.70 -0.91
N ARG A 125 -21.89 -4.19 -2.14
CA ARG A 125 -22.87 -3.13 -2.44
C ARG A 125 -23.60 -3.28 -3.75
N ASN A 126 -24.76 -2.64 -3.85
CA ASN A 126 -25.51 -2.41 -5.09
C ASN A 126 -25.85 -3.68 -5.87
N LEU A 127 -26.29 -4.73 -5.18
CA LEU A 127 -26.58 -6.01 -5.83
C LEU A 127 -27.94 -6.56 -5.39
N VAL A 128 -28.72 -7.01 -6.37
CA VAL A 128 -29.97 -7.73 -6.15
C VAL A 128 -29.69 -9.23 -6.07
N LEU A 129 -30.12 -9.88 -4.99
CA LEU A 129 -30.13 -11.33 -4.80
C LEU A 129 -31.58 -11.82 -4.81
N GLU A 130 -31.91 -12.73 -5.73
CA GLU A 130 -33.24 -13.34 -5.82
C GLU A 130 -33.17 -14.86 -5.67
N GLY A 131 -33.75 -15.38 -4.60
CA GLY A 131 -33.87 -16.81 -4.34
C GLY A 131 -35.04 -17.49 -5.05
N PRO A 132 -35.19 -18.80 -4.85
CA PRO A 132 -36.18 -19.63 -5.55
C PRO A 132 -37.60 -19.54 -4.96
N GLY A 133 -37.78 -18.82 -3.85
CA GLY A 133 -39.02 -18.75 -3.06
C GLY A 133 -38.93 -19.52 -1.74
N ALA A 134 -39.64 -19.05 -0.72
CA ALA A 134 -39.65 -19.62 0.61
C ALA A 134 -40.31 -21.01 0.63
N TYR A 135 -39.56 -22.01 1.13
CA TYR A 135 -40.03 -23.38 1.33
C TYR A 135 -39.19 -24.05 2.41
N ASP A 136 -39.86 -24.56 3.45
CA ASP A 136 -39.22 -25.10 4.64
C ASP A 136 -38.60 -26.47 4.41
N THR A 137 -37.48 -26.51 3.70
CA THR A 137 -36.74 -27.75 3.39
C THR A 137 -35.35 -27.78 4.00
N ASP A 138 -35.08 -26.94 5.00
CA ASP A 138 -33.73 -26.69 5.53
C ASP A 138 -32.74 -26.32 4.41
N GLY A 139 -33.16 -25.40 3.54
CA GLY A 139 -32.36 -24.95 2.40
C GLY A 139 -31.20 -24.02 2.79
N TYR A 140 -30.63 -23.37 1.78
CA TYR A 140 -29.60 -22.36 1.98
C TYR A 140 -30.13 -20.94 1.80
N ASP A 141 -29.50 -20.03 2.54
CA ASP A 141 -29.80 -18.61 2.50
C ASP A 141 -29.41 -17.97 1.16
N ASN A 142 -30.11 -16.89 0.80
CA ASN A 142 -29.64 -15.99 -0.25
C ASN A 142 -28.21 -15.53 0.05
N PHE A 143 -27.97 -15.07 1.28
CA PHE A 143 -26.64 -14.70 1.74
C PHE A 143 -26.39 -15.19 3.15
N CYS A 144 -25.26 -15.86 3.38
CA CYS A 144 -24.85 -16.30 4.70
C CYS A 144 -23.42 -15.89 5.01
N LEU A 145 -23.22 -15.28 6.19
CA LEU A 145 -21.92 -15.05 6.81
C LEU A 145 -21.69 -16.05 7.94
N ASP A 146 -20.61 -16.82 7.85
CA ASP A 146 -20.24 -17.87 8.79
C ASP A 146 -18.81 -17.63 9.30
N ASN A 147 -18.67 -17.20 10.56
CA ASN A 147 -17.39 -16.85 11.17
C ASN A 147 -16.63 -15.72 10.44
N CYS A 148 -17.36 -14.68 10.04
CA CYS A 148 -16.83 -13.55 9.28
C CYS A 148 -16.63 -12.31 10.15
N GLN A 149 -15.58 -11.50 9.92
CA GLN A 149 -15.32 -10.29 10.72
C GLN A 149 -15.15 -9.04 9.86
N ASN A 150 -15.64 -7.89 10.32
CA ASN A 150 -15.50 -6.60 9.61
C ASN A 150 -16.16 -6.64 8.22
N PHE A 151 -17.49 -6.54 8.17
CA PHE A 151 -18.26 -6.53 6.93
C PHE A 151 -19.15 -5.30 6.83
N TRP A 152 -19.21 -4.72 5.62
CA TRP A 152 -20.18 -3.69 5.26
C TRP A 152 -21.00 -4.17 4.07
N VAL A 153 -22.30 -4.35 4.27
CA VAL A 153 -23.27 -4.74 3.24
C VAL A 153 -24.20 -3.57 3.04
N ASP A 154 -24.19 -2.96 1.86
CA ASP A 154 -24.83 -1.66 1.65
C ASP A 154 -25.61 -1.59 0.34
N HIS A 155 -26.80 -1.01 0.34
CA HIS A 155 -27.59 -0.85 -0.89
C HIS A 155 -27.78 -2.18 -1.65
N CYS A 156 -28.03 -3.28 -0.94
CA CYS A 156 -28.35 -4.57 -1.54
C CYS A 156 -29.83 -4.89 -1.39
N GLU A 157 -30.38 -5.68 -2.31
CA GLU A 157 -31.75 -6.18 -2.24
C GLU A 157 -31.73 -7.70 -2.09
N PHE A 158 -32.51 -8.21 -1.15
CA PHE A 158 -32.62 -9.64 -0.88
C PHE A 158 -34.08 -10.05 -0.99
N HIS A 159 -34.37 -10.92 -1.96
CA HIS A 159 -35.72 -11.37 -2.27
C HIS A 159 -35.80 -12.89 -2.20
N ASP A 160 -36.89 -13.40 -1.62
CA ASP A 160 -37.32 -14.78 -1.83
C ASP A 160 -36.30 -15.85 -1.43
N GLY A 161 -35.57 -15.64 -0.33
CA GLY A 161 -34.74 -16.68 0.31
C GLY A 161 -35.51 -17.98 0.51
N MET A 162 -34.89 -19.13 0.23
CA MET A 162 -35.53 -20.42 0.54
C MET A 162 -35.59 -20.65 2.05
N ASP A 163 -34.44 -20.49 2.71
CA ASP A 163 -34.31 -20.40 4.16
C ASP A 163 -34.33 -18.91 4.57
N GLY A 164 -33.16 -18.29 4.80
CA GLY A 164 -33.02 -16.87 5.05
C GLY A 164 -32.79 -16.00 3.81
N ASN A 165 -33.18 -14.73 3.89
CA ASN A 165 -32.69 -13.70 2.97
C ASN A 165 -31.23 -13.35 3.29
N PHE A 166 -30.90 -13.12 4.57
CA PHE A 166 -29.53 -12.87 4.99
C PHE A 166 -29.26 -13.28 6.44
N ASP A 167 -28.47 -14.34 6.60
CA ASP A 167 -28.09 -14.93 7.88
C ASP A 167 -26.63 -14.65 8.29
N ILE A 168 -26.41 -14.49 9.60
CA ILE A 168 -25.11 -14.20 10.22
C ILE A 168 -24.90 -15.15 11.41
N LYS A 169 -23.90 -16.03 11.36
CA LYS A 169 -23.68 -17.06 12.37
C LYS A 169 -22.21 -17.37 12.65
N SER A 170 -21.99 -18.26 13.62
CA SER A 170 -20.69 -18.87 13.95
C SER A 170 -19.60 -17.87 14.33
N ALA A 171 -19.83 -17.02 15.33
CA ALA A 171 -18.89 -16.02 15.82
C ALA A 171 -18.52 -14.93 14.81
N SER A 172 -19.37 -14.72 13.79
CA SER A 172 -19.26 -13.55 12.93
C SER A 172 -19.35 -12.27 13.78
N ASP A 173 -18.68 -11.18 13.41
CA ASP A 173 -18.58 -9.99 14.26
C ASP A 173 -18.24 -8.71 13.49
N PHE A 174 -18.53 -7.55 14.07
CA PHE A 174 -18.25 -6.22 13.48
C PHE A 174 -18.89 -6.02 12.10
N ILE A 175 -20.21 -6.13 12.03
CA ILE A 175 -20.95 -6.11 10.77
C ILE A 175 -21.89 -4.91 10.75
N SER A 176 -22.01 -4.26 9.60
CA SER A 176 -23.06 -3.26 9.38
C SER A 176 -23.74 -3.49 8.04
N VAL A 177 -25.07 -3.47 8.11
CA VAL A 177 -25.98 -3.64 7.00
C VAL A 177 -26.72 -2.33 6.84
N THR A 178 -26.52 -1.65 5.72
CA THR A 178 -27.02 -0.28 5.53
C THR A 178 -27.81 -0.15 4.25
N TRP A 179 -28.92 0.59 4.26
CA TRP A 179 -29.72 0.84 3.05
C TRP A 179 -30.14 -0.43 2.28
N CYS A 180 -30.15 -1.60 2.91
CA CYS A 180 -30.54 -2.86 2.27
C CYS A 180 -32.05 -3.07 2.37
N THR A 181 -32.64 -3.70 1.35
CA THR A 181 -34.05 -4.09 1.34
C THR A 181 -34.19 -5.60 1.44
N PHE A 182 -35.26 -6.03 2.09
CA PHE A 182 -35.63 -7.42 2.28
C PHE A 182 -37.11 -7.59 1.90
N SER A 183 -37.44 -8.57 1.05
CA SER A 183 -38.82 -8.89 0.71
C SER A 183 -39.00 -10.39 0.41
N TYR A 184 -40.27 -10.80 0.35
CA TYR A 184 -40.68 -12.09 -0.21
C TYR A 184 -41.86 -11.86 -1.16
N GLU A 185 -41.59 -11.88 -2.46
CA GLU A 185 -42.53 -11.56 -3.52
C GLU A 185 -43.19 -12.82 -4.08
N LYS A 186 -42.54 -13.98 -3.93
CA LYS A 186 -43.09 -15.28 -4.29
C LYS A 186 -43.98 -15.83 -3.16
N PRO A 187 -45.13 -16.44 -3.48
CA PRO A 187 -45.94 -17.15 -2.50
C PRO A 187 -45.11 -18.23 -1.79
N PRO A 188 -45.25 -18.40 -0.45
CA PRO A 188 -44.62 -19.50 0.24
C PRO A 188 -45.18 -20.84 -0.23
N ILE A 189 -44.36 -21.88 -0.19
CA ILE A 189 -44.76 -23.24 -0.53
C ILE A 189 -45.10 -23.98 0.77
N ALA A 190 -46.34 -24.44 0.91
CA ALA A 190 -46.81 -25.20 2.07
C ALA A 190 -46.28 -26.65 2.08
N GLY A 191 -46.27 -27.29 3.26
CA GLY A 191 -45.91 -28.70 3.41
C GLY A 191 -44.42 -29.01 3.33
N GLY A 192 -43.56 -28.05 3.67
CA GLY A 192 -42.12 -28.28 3.76
C GLY A 192 -41.74 -29.25 4.89
N PRO A 193 -40.71 -30.10 4.71
CA PRO A 193 -40.33 -31.10 5.72
C PRO A 193 -39.78 -30.51 7.03
N GLY A 194 -39.39 -29.23 7.08
CA GLY A 194 -38.92 -28.54 8.30
C GLY A 194 -40.03 -28.14 9.28
N GLY A 195 -41.30 -28.31 8.90
CA GLY A 195 -42.45 -28.19 9.81
C GLY A 195 -43.19 -26.85 9.80
N SER A 196 -42.83 -25.91 8.92
CA SER A 196 -43.55 -24.66 8.65
C SER A 196 -44.20 -24.66 7.26
N ASP A 197 -45.46 -24.23 7.20
CA ASP A 197 -46.16 -23.97 5.94
C ASP A 197 -45.79 -22.62 5.31
N ASP A 198 -45.07 -21.76 6.06
CA ASP A 198 -44.70 -20.41 5.62
C ASP A 198 -43.34 -19.99 6.22
N HIS A 199 -42.27 -20.31 5.47
CA HIS A 199 -40.88 -20.14 5.89
C HIS A 199 -40.27 -18.79 5.50
N ARG A 200 -41.06 -17.71 5.50
CA ARG A 200 -40.56 -16.36 5.16
C ARG A 200 -39.82 -15.71 6.33
N TYR A 201 -38.68 -16.32 6.67
CA TYR A 201 -37.82 -16.01 7.81
C TYR A 201 -36.61 -15.19 7.35
N SER A 202 -36.69 -13.86 7.44
CA SER A 202 -35.79 -12.98 6.70
C SER A 202 -34.32 -13.06 7.14
N ASN A 203 -34.03 -12.89 8.43
CA ASN A 203 -32.66 -12.73 8.93
C ASN A 203 -32.45 -13.42 10.29
N LEU A 204 -31.55 -14.39 10.35
CA LEU A 204 -31.10 -15.00 11.59
C LEU A 204 -29.71 -14.47 12.00
N ILE A 205 -29.57 -14.14 13.27
CA ILE A 205 -28.29 -13.81 13.90
C ILE A 205 -28.04 -14.80 15.03
N GLY A 206 -27.05 -15.68 14.85
CA GLY A 206 -26.75 -16.78 15.76
C GLY A 206 -27.65 -18.00 15.54
N SER A 207 -27.05 -19.13 15.19
CA SER A 207 -27.79 -20.31 14.69
C SER A 207 -28.39 -21.18 15.79
N SER A 208 -27.84 -21.17 17.01
CA SER A 208 -28.25 -22.06 18.09
C SER A 208 -28.01 -21.45 19.47
N ASP A 209 -28.86 -21.76 20.43
CA ASP A 209 -28.66 -21.38 21.84
C ASP A 209 -27.44 -22.13 22.43
N GLY A 210 -27.08 -23.31 21.87
CA GLY A 210 -25.91 -24.09 22.26
C GLY A 210 -24.59 -23.63 21.64
N ALA A 211 -24.61 -22.66 20.71
CA ALA A 211 -23.41 -22.15 20.03
C ALA A 211 -22.62 -21.19 20.93
N THR A 212 -22.04 -21.71 22.01
CA THR A 212 -21.35 -20.89 23.03
C THR A 212 -20.19 -20.04 22.50
N GLY A 213 -19.63 -20.37 21.32
CA GLY A 213 -18.64 -19.55 20.62
C GLY A 213 -19.18 -18.21 20.11
N ASP A 214 -20.50 -18.03 20.05
CA ASP A 214 -21.16 -16.77 19.67
C ASP A 214 -21.19 -15.76 20.83
N LYS A 215 -20.84 -16.17 22.05
CA LYS A 215 -20.79 -15.29 23.21
C LYS A 215 -19.83 -14.13 22.95
N ASP A 216 -20.28 -12.90 23.24
CA ASP A 216 -19.53 -11.65 23.05
C ASP A 216 -19.11 -11.38 21.58
N LYS A 217 -19.80 -12.02 20.62
CA LYS A 217 -19.64 -11.88 19.16
C LYS A 217 -20.98 -11.46 18.56
N LEU A 218 -21.17 -11.62 17.25
CA LEU A 218 -22.40 -11.32 16.53
C LEU A 218 -22.87 -9.87 16.71
N ASN A 219 -21.93 -8.93 16.80
CA ASN A 219 -22.26 -7.52 16.92
C ASN A 219 -22.58 -6.95 15.52
N VAL A 220 -23.84 -6.55 15.32
CA VAL A 220 -24.38 -6.14 14.01
C VAL A 220 -25.16 -4.84 14.12
N THR A 221 -24.97 -3.91 13.17
CA THR A 221 -25.79 -2.71 13.02
C THR A 221 -26.65 -2.83 11.77
N PHE A 222 -27.95 -2.56 11.88
CA PHE A 222 -28.84 -2.30 10.75
C PHE A 222 -29.21 -0.82 10.73
N TYR A 223 -28.90 -0.13 9.63
CA TYR A 223 -29.09 1.31 9.50
C TYR A 223 -29.76 1.67 8.17
N TYR A 224 -30.93 2.32 8.19
CA TYR A 224 -31.70 2.65 6.97
C TYR A 224 -32.11 1.42 6.13
N CYS A 225 -32.20 0.24 6.75
CA CYS A 225 -32.70 -0.96 6.08
C CYS A 225 -34.23 -0.99 6.02
N TRP A 226 -34.75 -1.76 5.07
CA TRP A 226 -36.19 -1.89 4.83
C TRP A 226 -36.62 -3.36 4.79
N TRP A 227 -37.50 -3.75 5.71
CA TRP A 227 -38.26 -5.00 5.61
C TRP A 227 -39.63 -4.75 5.01
N GLY A 228 -39.73 -5.06 3.72
CA GLY A 228 -40.88 -4.81 2.86
C GLY A 228 -41.91 -5.95 2.83
N GLU A 229 -42.77 -5.91 1.82
CA GLU A 229 -43.86 -6.87 1.66
C GLU A 229 -43.36 -8.33 1.67
N GLY A 230 -44.16 -9.21 2.26
CA GLY A 230 -43.87 -10.64 2.33
C GLY A 230 -42.95 -11.08 3.45
N CYS A 231 -42.11 -10.21 4.02
CA CYS A 231 -41.33 -10.55 5.22
C CYS A 231 -42.28 -10.89 6.36
N ARG A 232 -42.17 -12.10 6.93
CA ARG A 232 -43.12 -12.59 7.94
C ARG A 232 -42.54 -12.64 9.34
N GLU A 233 -41.32 -13.13 9.48
CA GLU A 233 -40.62 -13.28 10.77
C GLU A 233 -39.11 -12.99 10.64
N ARG A 234 -38.44 -12.90 11.79
CA ARG A 234 -36.98 -12.74 11.92
C ARG A 234 -36.45 -11.49 11.19
N MET A 235 -36.79 -10.30 11.68
CA MET A 235 -36.35 -9.02 11.10
C MET A 235 -35.50 -8.17 12.08
N PRO A 236 -34.36 -8.67 12.62
CA PRO A 236 -33.85 -10.04 12.64
C PRO A 236 -34.36 -10.86 13.84
N ARG A 237 -34.05 -12.16 13.88
CA ARG A 237 -34.08 -12.97 15.12
C ARG A 237 -32.66 -13.13 15.66
N VAL A 238 -32.45 -12.82 16.93
CA VAL A 238 -31.11 -12.67 17.52
C VAL A 238 -30.84 -13.69 18.62
N ARG A 239 -29.61 -14.21 18.65
CA ARG A 239 -28.99 -14.88 19.80
C ARG A 239 -27.62 -14.26 20.09
N TYR A 240 -27.27 -14.15 21.36
CA TYR A 240 -25.99 -13.66 21.92
C TYR A 240 -25.58 -12.21 21.58
N GLY A 241 -25.72 -11.79 20.33
CA GLY A 241 -25.11 -10.58 19.80
C GLY A 241 -25.69 -9.27 20.31
N LYS A 242 -24.85 -8.22 20.23
CA LYS A 242 -25.27 -6.83 20.45
C LYS A 242 -25.74 -6.21 19.15
N ILE A 243 -27.05 -6.02 19.02
CA ILE A 243 -27.68 -5.59 17.77
C ILE A 243 -28.16 -4.16 17.89
N HIS A 244 -27.64 -3.31 17.02
CA HIS A 244 -28.09 -1.94 16.88
C HIS A 244 -29.05 -1.82 15.69
N MET A 245 -30.34 -1.70 15.96
CA MET A 245 -31.38 -1.45 14.97
C MET A 245 -31.68 0.05 14.95
N VAL A 246 -31.11 0.81 14.01
CA VAL A 246 -31.27 2.26 13.98
C VAL A 246 -31.84 2.79 12.67
N ASN A 247 -32.86 3.64 12.74
CA ASN A 247 -33.47 4.29 11.58
C ASN A 247 -33.92 3.33 10.47
N ASN A 248 -34.56 2.20 10.81
CA ASN A 248 -35.05 1.23 9.82
C ASN A 248 -36.56 1.32 9.59
N LEU A 249 -37.01 0.84 8.43
CA LEU A 249 -38.43 0.76 8.04
C LEU A 249 -38.94 -0.69 8.05
N PHE A 250 -40.08 -0.90 8.70
CA PHE A 250 -40.82 -2.18 8.68
C PHE A 250 -42.25 -1.92 8.26
N ASN A 251 -42.68 -2.47 7.11
CA ASN A 251 -44.05 -2.25 6.61
C ASN A 251 -44.69 -3.47 5.94
N SER A 252 -44.16 -4.67 6.17
CA SER A 252 -44.78 -5.91 5.69
C SER A 252 -46.20 -6.07 6.25
N LYS A 253 -47.16 -6.39 5.38
CA LYS A 253 -48.57 -6.61 5.77
C LYS A 253 -48.81 -7.99 6.38
N VAL A 254 -47.92 -8.95 6.11
CA VAL A 254 -48.01 -10.34 6.56
C VAL A 254 -47.18 -10.61 7.81
N SER A 255 -46.53 -9.59 8.38
CA SER A 255 -45.68 -9.71 9.55
C SER A 255 -46.40 -10.39 10.73
N ASN A 256 -45.75 -11.43 11.25
CA ASN A 256 -46.08 -12.03 12.54
C ASN A 256 -45.30 -11.32 13.66
N HIS A 257 -43.99 -11.13 13.46
CA HIS A 257 -43.14 -10.29 14.31
C HIS A 257 -41.94 -9.75 13.52
N CYS A 258 -41.43 -8.58 13.92
CA CYS A 258 -40.24 -7.98 13.32
C CYS A 258 -38.98 -8.45 14.08
N ILE A 259 -38.49 -7.66 15.03
CA ILE A 259 -37.28 -7.96 15.78
C ILE A 259 -37.61 -9.01 16.85
N ARG A 260 -36.90 -10.13 16.89
CA ARG A 260 -37.04 -11.14 17.95
C ARG A 260 -35.79 -11.22 18.81
N ALA A 261 -35.94 -10.94 20.10
CA ALA A 261 -34.91 -11.09 21.11
C ALA A 261 -34.93 -12.52 21.66
N GLY A 262 -34.06 -13.38 21.14
CA GLY A 262 -33.87 -14.74 21.66
C GLY A 262 -32.73 -14.82 22.67
N TYR A 263 -32.22 -16.05 22.85
CA TYR A 263 -31.21 -16.39 23.85
C TYR A 263 -30.05 -15.40 23.93
N LYS A 264 -29.91 -14.75 25.09
CA LYS A 264 -28.84 -13.79 25.43
C LYS A 264 -28.67 -12.61 24.46
N ALA A 265 -29.67 -12.30 23.63
CA ALA A 265 -29.62 -11.14 22.76
C ALA A 265 -29.51 -9.82 23.56
N ASP A 266 -28.77 -8.85 23.04
CA ASP A 266 -28.65 -7.51 23.61
C ASP A 266 -29.00 -6.48 22.52
N ILE A 267 -30.20 -5.92 22.56
CA ILE A 267 -30.76 -5.17 21.44
C ILE A 267 -31.01 -3.72 21.82
N LEU A 268 -30.47 -2.82 21.01
CA LEU A 268 -30.81 -1.39 21.00
C LEU A 268 -31.53 -1.06 19.70
N ALA A 269 -32.81 -0.69 19.80
CA ALA A 269 -33.64 -0.30 18.69
C ALA A 269 -34.04 1.18 18.82
N GLU A 270 -33.54 2.04 17.94
CA GLU A 270 -33.82 3.47 18.01
C GLU A 270 -34.11 4.16 16.67
N GLY A 271 -35.04 5.12 16.66
CA GLY A 271 -35.38 5.86 15.44
C GLY A 271 -36.09 5.03 14.36
N ASN A 272 -36.57 3.83 14.65
CA ASN A 272 -37.18 2.94 13.65
C ASN A 272 -38.67 3.25 13.43
N TYR A 273 -39.13 3.02 12.20
CA TYR A 273 -40.52 3.17 11.80
C TYR A 273 -41.20 1.82 11.57
N PHE A 274 -42.10 1.44 12.49
CA PHE A 274 -42.92 0.25 12.37
C PHE A 274 -44.33 0.62 11.89
N ASP A 275 -44.60 0.42 10.60
CA ASP A 275 -45.90 0.73 9.99
C ASP A 275 -46.89 -0.41 10.25
N ASN A 276 -47.80 -0.22 11.21
CA ASN A 276 -48.85 -1.18 11.56
C ASN A 276 -48.35 -2.62 11.82
N GLN A 277 -47.13 -2.76 12.36
CA GLN A 277 -46.55 -4.06 12.67
C GLN A 277 -47.16 -4.61 13.96
N LYS A 278 -47.61 -5.87 13.93
CA LYS A 278 -48.31 -6.50 15.08
C LYS A 278 -47.41 -6.67 16.31
N LYS A 279 -46.16 -7.05 16.08
CA LYS A 279 -45.13 -7.25 17.10
C LYS A 279 -43.81 -6.65 16.62
N PRO A 280 -43.59 -5.34 16.81
CA PRO A 280 -42.34 -4.67 16.44
C PRO A 280 -41.11 -5.30 17.09
N ILE A 281 -41.22 -5.62 18.38
CA ILE A 281 -40.19 -6.31 19.16
C ILE A 281 -40.86 -7.46 19.92
N ASP A 282 -40.43 -8.69 19.66
CA ASP A 282 -40.91 -9.93 20.28
C ASP A 282 -39.87 -10.45 21.27
N GLU A 283 -40.26 -10.59 22.53
CA GLU A 283 -39.41 -10.99 23.66
C GLU A 283 -39.10 -12.50 23.72
N TYR A 284 -39.70 -13.29 22.81
CA TYR A 284 -39.58 -14.75 22.74
C TYR A 284 -39.79 -15.43 24.11
N ASP A 285 -38.83 -16.25 24.55
CA ASP A 285 -38.86 -16.98 25.82
C ASP A 285 -38.39 -16.14 27.02
N GLY A 286 -37.99 -14.88 26.80
CA GLY A 286 -37.54 -13.97 27.87
C GLY A 286 -36.12 -14.24 28.38
N ASP A 287 -35.32 -15.00 27.63
CA ASP A 287 -33.95 -15.41 27.96
C ASP A 287 -32.86 -14.51 27.33
N TYR A 288 -33.25 -13.35 26.82
CA TYR A 288 -32.36 -12.31 26.30
C TYR A 288 -31.57 -11.62 27.43
N THR A 289 -30.48 -10.94 27.06
CA THR A 289 -29.67 -10.14 27.98
C THR A 289 -30.33 -8.79 28.26
N ALA A 290 -30.68 -8.04 27.21
CA ALA A 290 -31.33 -6.74 27.34
C ALA A 290 -32.05 -6.30 26.05
N ILE A 291 -33.05 -5.43 26.20
CA ILE A 291 -33.77 -4.80 25.08
C ILE A 291 -34.05 -3.35 25.43
N LYS A 292 -33.68 -2.42 24.55
CA LYS A 292 -34.04 -1.02 24.65
C LYS A 292 -34.60 -0.54 23.31
N GLY A 293 -35.89 -0.24 23.29
CA GLY A 293 -36.58 0.48 22.22
C GLY A 293 -36.78 1.94 22.63
N ILE A 294 -36.21 2.90 21.91
CA ILE A 294 -36.35 4.33 22.20
C ILE A 294 -36.56 5.12 20.91
N ASN A 295 -37.39 6.17 20.95
CA ASN A 295 -37.65 7.00 19.77
C ASN A 295 -38.10 6.17 18.54
N ASN A 296 -38.84 5.07 18.74
CA ASN A 296 -39.43 4.31 17.64
C ASN A 296 -40.90 4.73 17.42
N TYR A 297 -41.36 4.68 16.18
CA TYR A 297 -42.76 4.82 15.80
C TYR A 297 -43.47 3.46 15.76
N GLY A 298 -44.75 3.38 16.16
CA GLY A 298 -45.55 2.15 16.07
C GLY A 298 -45.51 1.23 17.31
N ALA A 299 -45.52 1.79 18.51
CA ALA A 299 -45.55 1.05 19.80
C ALA A 299 -44.36 0.10 20.06
N ALA A 300 -43.16 0.50 19.60
CA ALA A 300 -41.93 -0.28 19.74
C ALA A 300 -40.94 0.28 20.79
N ASN A 301 -41.43 1.10 21.73
CA ASN A 301 -40.61 1.63 22.81
C ASN A 301 -40.74 0.72 24.04
N ILE A 302 -39.61 0.21 24.51
CA ILE A 302 -39.52 -0.80 25.57
C ILE A 302 -38.19 -0.63 26.30
N SER A 303 -38.13 -0.95 27.59
CA SER A 303 -36.86 -0.98 28.33
C SER A 303 -36.84 -2.18 29.26
N LYS A 304 -35.95 -3.13 28.97
CA LYS A 304 -35.72 -4.37 29.70
C LYS A 304 -34.23 -4.51 29.95
N ASN A 305 -33.84 -4.50 31.21
CA ASN A 305 -32.45 -4.41 31.63
C ASN A 305 -31.73 -3.20 30.98
N THR A 306 -30.41 -3.17 31.06
CA THR A 306 -29.59 -2.14 30.44
C THR A 306 -28.97 -2.72 29.16
N ALA A 307 -29.48 -2.29 28.01
CA ALA A 307 -28.87 -2.62 26.72
C ALA A 307 -27.49 -1.96 26.60
N PHE A 308 -26.64 -2.51 25.73
CA PHE A 308 -25.32 -1.93 25.48
C PHE A 308 -25.39 -0.47 25.01
N ASP A 309 -24.36 0.29 25.38
CA ASP A 309 -24.10 1.61 24.80
C ASP A 309 -23.23 1.43 23.53
N PRO A 310 -23.66 1.93 22.36
CA PRO A 310 -22.86 1.85 21.15
C PRO A 310 -21.49 2.55 21.30
N PRO A 311 -20.36 1.90 20.93
CA PRO A 311 -19.04 2.50 21.01
C PRO A 311 -18.72 3.44 19.82
N TYR A 312 -19.75 3.92 19.13
CA TYR A 312 -19.67 4.75 17.93
C TYR A 312 -20.83 5.74 17.92
N ASP A 313 -20.61 6.88 17.26
CA ASP A 313 -21.64 7.88 17.07
C ASP A 313 -22.47 7.55 15.83
N ILE A 314 -23.80 7.48 15.98
CA ILE A 314 -24.74 7.38 14.88
C ILE A 314 -25.91 8.30 15.12
N ALA A 315 -26.30 9.04 14.09
CA ALA A 315 -27.43 9.97 14.20
C ALA A 315 -28.74 9.19 14.22
N VAL A 316 -29.53 9.40 15.28
CA VAL A 316 -30.88 8.85 15.40
C VAL A 316 -31.84 9.87 14.82
N ALA A 317 -32.51 9.49 13.73
CA ALA A 317 -33.45 10.36 13.05
C ALA A 317 -34.82 10.33 13.75
N ASN A 318 -35.66 11.29 13.40
CA ASN A 318 -37.08 11.18 13.66
C ASN A 318 -37.66 10.06 12.78
N PRO A 319 -38.32 9.02 13.34
CA PRO A 319 -38.77 7.86 12.58
C PRO A 319 -39.63 8.16 11.36
N GLN A 320 -40.43 9.22 11.39
CA GLN A 320 -41.29 9.59 10.27
C GLN A 320 -40.47 10.05 9.06
N ASP A 321 -39.34 10.72 9.30
CA ASP A 321 -38.56 11.40 8.27
C ASP A 321 -37.68 10.42 7.47
N ILE A 322 -37.49 9.19 7.97
CA ILE A 322 -36.70 8.15 7.30
C ILE A 322 -37.49 7.42 6.20
N VAL A 323 -38.83 7.47 6.24
CA VAL A 323 -39.70 6.61 5.40
C VAL A 323 -39.51 6.90 3.91
N THR A 324 -39.53 8.18 3.54
CA THR A 324 -39.38 8.60 2.14
C THR A 324 -37.96 8.31 1.61
N PRO A 325 -36.88 8.71 2.29
CA PRO A 325 -35.51 8.35 1.90
C PRO A 325 -35.31 6.85 1.71
N ILE A 326 -35.76 6.02 2.66
CA ILE A 326 -35.62 4.55 2.56
C ILE A 326 -36.36 4.02 1.34
N LYS A 327 -37.60 4.47 1.07
CA LYS A 327 -38.36 4.03 -0.10
C LYS A 327 -37.75 4.48 -1.44
N ASN A 328 -37.04 5.60 -1.45
CA ASN A 328 -36.43 6.14 -2.66
C ASN A 328 -35.06 5.51 -2.97
N CYS A 329 -34.31 5.14 -1.92
CA CYS A 329 -32.91 4.74 -2.05
C CYS A 329 -32.55 3.36 -1.57
N GLY A 330 -33.33 2.79 -0.65
CA GLY A 330 -33.05 1.47 -0.14
C GLY A 330 -32.95 0.49 -1.32
N GLY A 331 -31.91 -0.34 -1.30
CA GLY A 331 -31.68 -1.36 -2.31
C GLY A 331 -30.62 -0.97 -3.33
N ALA A 332 -30.57 -1.69 -4.45
CA ALA A 332 -29.52 -1.61 -5.46
C ALA A 332 -29.77 -0.44 -6.43
N THR A 333 -29.77 0.77 -5.86
CA THR A 333 -30.11 2.03 -6.56
C THR A 333 -28.88 2.88 -6.92
N LEU A 334 -27.67 2.46 -6.52
CA LEU A 334 -26.45 3.23 -6.75
C LEU A 334 -26.06 3.24 -8.23
N SER A 335 -25.66 4.41 -8.72
CA SER A 335 -25.21 4.61 -10.10
C SER A 335 -23.73 4.22 -10.32
N ALA A 336 -22.92 4.17 -9.25
CA ALA A 336 -21.49 3.90 -9.31
C ALA A 336 -20.94 3.30 -8.00
N PRO A 337 -19.76 2.62 -8.03
CA PRO A 337 -19.13 1.98 -6.87
C PRO A 337 -18.84 2.90 -5.68
N THR A 338 -18.46 4.13 -5.96
CA THR A 338 -18.20 5.20 -4.97
C THR A 338 -19.39 6.14 -4.82
N GLY A 339 -20.51 5.84 -5.49
CA GLY A 339 -21.72 6.63 -5.43
C GLY A 339 -22.42 6.45 -4.09
N CYS A 340 -23.23 7.45 -3.78
CA CYS A 340 -24.17 7.47 -2.68
C CYS A 340 -25.53 7.83 -3.28
N SER A 341 -26.60 7.31 -2.72
CA SER A 341 -27.94 7.58 -3.26
C SER A 341 -28.39 8.98 -2.85
N SER A 342 -28.90 9.77 -3.81
CA SER A 342 -29.44 11.11 -3.51
C SER A 342 -30.86 10.98 -2.96
N CYS A 343 -30.97 10.62 -1.68
CA CYS A 343 -32.20 10.15 -1.03
C CYS A 343 -33.24 11.20 -0.68
N GLY A 344 -33.41 12.19 -1.57
CA GLY A 344 -34.31 13.31 -1.36
C GLY A 344 -33.73 14.42 -0.48
N GLY A 345 -32.51 14.26 0.04
CA GLY A 345 -31.72 15.37 0.58
C GLY A 345 -31.01 16.11 -0.54
N GLY A 346 -31.11 17.43 -0.58
CA GLY A 346 -30.34 18.28 -1.49
C GLY A 346 -28.86 17.90 -1.50
N SER A 347 -28.17 18.12 -2.62
CA SER A 347 -26.77 17.74 -2.82
C SER A 347 -25.94 17.98 -1.55
N ILE A 348 -25.35 16.91 -1.00
CA ILE A 348 -24.38 17.02 0.10
C ILE A 348 -23.34 18.00 -0.39
N ASN A 349 -23.21 19.09 0.36
CA ASN A 349 -22.19 20.09 0.12
C ASN A 349 -20.82 19.41 0.18
N GLN A 350 -20.19 19.26 -0.97
CA GLN A 350 -18.85 18.71 -1.04
C GLN A 350 -17.90 19.79 -0.52
N SER A 351 -16.91 19.39 0.27
CA SER A 351 -15.95 20.38 0.75
C SER A 351 -15.17 20.97 -0.42
N PRO A 352 -14.88 22.28 -0.40
CA PRO A 352 -14.15 22.93 -1.47
C PRO A 352 -12.70 22.46 -1.50
N SER A 353 -12.09 22.54 -2.67
CA SER A 353 -10.66 22.34 -2.87
C SER A 353 -9.94 23.69 -2.90
N VAL A 354 -8.74 23.77 -2.33
CA VAL A 354 -7.91 24.98 -2.37
C VAL A 354 -6.42 24.65 -2.41
N SER A 355 -5.67 25.45 -3.16
CA SER A 355 -4.22 25.36 -3.27
C SER A 355 -3.60 26.76 -3.38
N ILE A 356 -2.44 26.95 -2.75
CA ILE A 356 -1.64 28.15 -2.92
C ILE A 356 -0.84 28.02 -4.22
N THR A 357 -0.96 29.00 -5.11
CA THR A 357 -0.29 29.01 -6.43
C THR A 357 0.95 29.90 -6.44
N SER A 358 1.03 30.87 -5.53
CA SER A 358 2.20 31.72 -5.31
C SER A 358 2.20 32.22 -3.86
N PRO A 359 3.37 32.33 -3.19
CA PRO A 359 4.68 31.90 -3.64
C PRO A 359 4.81 30.37 -3.75
N ALA A 360 5.85 29.89 -4.43
CA ALA A 360 6.19 28.46 -4.44
C ALA A 360 6.65 27.99 -3.05
N ASP A 361 6.51 26.69 -2.78
CA ASP A 361 7.05 26.10 -1.56
C ASP A 361 8.58 26.31 -1.46
N ASN A 362 9.04 26.69 -0.27
CA ASN A 362 10.41 27.12 0.04
C ASN A 362 10.86 28.43 -0.65
N ALA A 363 9.94 29.25 -1.14
CA ALA A 363 10.28 30.58 -1.64
C ALA A 363 10.99 31.42 -0.55
N SER A 364 11.97 32.20 -0.99
CA SER A 364 12.79 33.03 -0.10
C SER A 364 12.70 34.51 -0.44
N PHE A 365 12.67 35.35 0.60
CA PHE A 365 12.58 36.81 0.50
C PHE A 365 13.58 37.46 1.48
N SER A 366 13.76 38.78 1.39
CA SER A 366 14.56 39.55 2.35
C SER A 366 13.66 40.42 3.22
N ALA A 367 13.92 40.47 4.53
CA ALA A 367 13.17 41.29 5.46
C ALA A 367 13.50 42.79 5.32
N PRO A 368 12.53 43.70 5.57
CA PRO A 368 11.10 43.41 5.69
C PRO A 368 10.52 43.04 4.33
N ALA A 369 9.83 41.91 4.25
CA ALA A 369 9.26 41.44 2.99
C ALA A 369 7.82 41.90 2.82
N GLN A 370 7.42 42.11 1.57
CA GLN A 370 6.02 42.20 1.16
C GLN A 370 5.72 41.02 0.24
N ILE A 371 4.82 40.14 0.68
CA ILE A 371 4.59 38.84 0.03
C ILE A 371 3.13 38.77 -0.43
N THR A 372 2.92 38.62 -1.73
CA THR A 372 1.59 38.35 -2.28
C THR A 372 1.36 36.84 -2.35
N ILE A 373 0.33 36.38 -1.64
CA ILE A 373 -0.10 34.99 -1.61
C ILE A 373 -1.33 34.87 -2.50
N ASN A 374 -1.26 34.04 -3.54
CA ASN A 374 -2.34 33.75 -4.46
C ASN A 374 -2.83 32.32 -4.23
N ALA A 375 -4.15 32.11 -4.29
CA ALA A 375 -4.76 30.79 -4.16
C ALA A 375 -5.78 30.52 -5.27
N ASN A 376 -5.83 29.26 -5.71
CA ASN A 376 -6.92 28.74 -6.51
C ASN A 376 -7.82 27.90 -5.60
N ALA A 377 -9.10 28.23 -5.57
CA ALA A 377 -10.13 27.46 -4.87
C ALA A 377 -11.29 27.15 -5.81
N SER A 378 -11.82 25.93 -5.71
CA SER A 378 -12.98 25.48 -6.49
C SER A 378 -13.84 24.53 -5.67
N ASP A 379 -15.14 24.64 -5.85
CA ASP A 379 -16.12 23.83 -5.15
C ASP A 379 -16.86 22.90 -6.12
N PRO A 380 -16.93 21.58 -5.85
CA PRO A 380 -17.51 20.62 -6.80
C PRO A 380 -19.03 20.75 -7.02
N ASP A 381 -19.79 21.24 -6.03
CA ASP A 381 -21.26 21.33 -6.09
C ASP A 381 -21.82 22.74 -5.81
N GLY A 382 -20.95 23.75 -5.83
CA GLY A 382 -21.30 25.11 -5.46
C GLY A 382 -20.25 26.15 -5.85
N SER A 383 -20.09 27.14 -4.99
CA SER A 383 -19.22 28.31 -5.19
C SER A 383 -18.47 28.62 -3.90
N ILE A 384 -17.28 29.18 -4.03
CA ILE A 384 -16.47 29.59 -2.89
C ILE A 384 -17.00 30.92 -2.33
N SER A 385 -17.31 30.94 -1.03
CA SER A 385 -17.73 32.16 -0.32
C SER A 385 -16.54 33.00 0.13
N LYS A 386 -15.45 32.37 0.59
CA LYS A 386 -14.21 33.04 0.98
C LYS A 386 -13.00 32.11 1.00
N VAL A 387 -11.80 32.68 0.89
CA VAL A 387 -10.52 32.04 1.17
C VAL A 387 -9.80 32.82 2.27
N GLU A 388 -9.40 32.12 3.32
CA GLU A 388 -8.65 32.64 4.46
C GLU A 388 -7.19 32.18 4.38
N PHE A 389 -6.25 33.07 4.63
CA PHE A 389 -4.80 32.80 4.60
C PHE A 389 -4.22 32.81 6.01
N TYR A 390 -3.47 31.77 6.37
CA TYR A 390 -2.94 31.57 7.72
C TYR A 390 -1.42 31.45 7.73
N ASN A 391 -0.80 31.87 8.83
CA ASN A 391 0.56 31.49 9.23
C ASN A 391 0.48 30.61 10.48
N GLY A 392 0.69 29.30 10.32
CA GLY A 392 0.37 28.32 11.36
C GLY A 392 -1.12 28.38 11.71
N THR A 393 -1.45 28.76 12.96
CA THR A 393 -2.84 28.95 13.41
C THR A 393 -3.32 30.40 13.35
N THR A 394 -2.44 31.35 13.02
CA THR A 394 -2.75 32.78 13.02
C THR A 394 -3.33 33.20 11.68
N LEU A 395 -4.54 33.75 11.66
CA LEU A 395 -5.16 34.32 10.47
C LEU A 395 -4.40 35.59 10.04
N LEU A 396 -3.95 35.63 8.79
CA LEU A 396 -3.32 36.81 8.17
C LEU A 396 -4.38 37.72 7.54
N GLY A 397 -5.31 37.13 6.80
CA GLY A 397 -6.41 37.84 6.14
C GLY A 397 -7.30 36.91 5.32
N SER A 398 -8.31 37.47 4.68
CA SER A 398 -9.27 36.74 3.85
C SER A 398 -9.59 37.50 2.57
N ASP A 399 -9.90 36.77 1.51
CA ASP A 399 -10.42 37.29 0.26
C ASP A 399 -11.72 36.57 -0.11
N ASN A 400 -12.73 37.33 -0.51
CA ASN A 400 -14.07 36.82 -0.80
C ASN A 400 -14.37 36.78 -2.30
N SER A 401 -13.41 37.16 -3.15
CA SER A 401 -13.59 37.22 -4.60
C SER A 401 -12.42 36.57 -5.34
N SER A 402 -12.73 35.68 -6.28
CA SER A 402 -11.74 35.11 -7.20
C SER A 402 -11.29 36.17 -8.23
N PRO A 403 -9.99 36.29 -8.57
CA PRO A 403 -8.86 35.48 -8.10
C PRO A 403 -8.43 35.82 -6.66
N TYR A 404 -8.34 34.79 -5.81
CA TYR A 404 -8.05 34.97 -4.37
C TYR A 404 -6.60 35.38 -4.13
N SER A 405 -6.41 36.52 -3.47
CA SER A 405 -5.08 37.07 -3.18
C SER A 405 -5.03 37.78 -1.84
N TYR A 406 -3.87 37.69 -1.17
CA TYR A 406 -3.59 38.45 0.05
C TYR A 406 -2.14 38.95 0.06
N THR A 407 -1.94 40.23 0.35
CA THR A 407 -0.61 40.82 0.53
C THR A 407 -0.23 40.90 2.00
N TRP A 408 0.74 40.08 2.40
CA TRP A 408 1.33 40.09 3.72
C TRP A 408 2.51 41.07 3.78
N SER A 409 2.35 42.19 4.49
CA SER A 409 3.33 43.28 4.55
C SER A 409 4.20 43.24 5.80
N ASN A 410 5.39 43.85 5.70
CA ASN A 410 6.35 44.02 6.81
C ASN A 410 6.76 42.70 7.49
N VAL A 411 6.87 41.63 6.70
CA VAL A 411 7.22 40.31 7.24
C VAL A 411 8.67 40.32 7.69
N THR A 412 8.89 40.09 8.99
CA THR A 412 10.23 40.04 9.60
C THR A 412 10.97 38.76 9.22
N ALA A 413 12.29 38.76 9.41
CA ALA A 413 13.10 37.57 9.18
C ALA A 413 12.60 36.39 10.03
N GLY A 414 12.57 35.20 9.42
CA GLY A 414 11.98 34.01 10.03
C GLY A 414 11.58 32.96 9.01
N THR A 415 11.13 31.81 9.52
CA THR A 415 10.52 30.75 8.72
C THR A 415 9.05 30.67 9.04
N TYR A 416 8.21 30.66 8.02
CA TYR A 416 6.75 30.67 8.16
C TYR A 416 6.12 29.53 7.37
N THR A 417 5.01 28.99 7.88
CA THR A 417 4.22 27.98 7.18
C THR A 417 2.86 28.56 6.86
N ILE A 418 2.59 28.74 5.57
CA ILE A 418 1.38 29.36 5.07
C ILE A 418 0.41 28.32 4.55
N THR A 419 -0.85 28.41 4.97
CA THR A 419 -1.97 27.62 4.43
C THR A 419 -3.09 28.53 3.96
N ALA A 420 -3.88 28.04 3.02
CA ALA A 420 -5.12 28.67 2.60
C ALA A 420 -6.30 27.75 2.98
N LYS A 421 -7.38 28.33 3.50
CA LYS A 421 -8.62 27.63 3.83
C LYS A 421 -9.76 28.22 3.01
N ALA A 422 -10.38 27.43 2.14
CA ALA A 422 -11.57 27.85 1.43
C ALA A 422 -12.82 27.46 2.21
N THR A 423 -13.84 28.32 2.16
CA THR A 423 -15.20 28.06 2.66
C THR A 423 -16.17 28.26 1.51
N ASP A 424 -17.06 27.29 1.26
CA ASP A 424 -18.07 27.37 0.19
C ASP A 424 -19.35 28.12 0.62
N ASN A 425 -20.32 28.22 -0.30
CA ASN A 425 -21.60 28.90 -0.11
C ASN A 425 -22.60 28.16 0.80
N LYS A 426 -22.28 26.94 1.26
CA LYS A 426 -23.04 26.17 2.24
C LYS A 426 -22.19 25.88 3.51
N ASN A 427 -21.09 26.61 3.70
CA ASN A 427 -20.19 26.61 4.85
C ASN A 427 -19.30 25.36 5.06
N ALA A 428 -19.16 24.43 4.10
CA ALA A 428 -18.08 23.44 4.23
C ALA A 428 -16.73 24.07 3.88
N THR A 429 -15.65 23.41 4.34
CA THR A 429 -14.31 23.99 4.29
C THR A 429 -13.26 22.99 3.83
N GLY A 430 -12.31 23.44 3.02
CA GLY A 430 -11.11 22.69 2.65
C GLY A 430 -9.85 23.50 2.95
N THR A 431 -8.76 22.83 3.30
CA THR A 431 -7.47 23.47 3.62
C THR A 431 -6.38 22.97 2.68
N SER A 432 -5.53 23.87 2.19
CA SER A 432 -4.42 23.52 1.31
C SER A 432 -3.31 22.80 2.07
N SER A 433 -2.40 22.15 1.33
CA SER A 433 -1.07 21.86 1.88
C SER A 433 -0.39 23.15 2.34
N GLY A 434 0.42 23.06 3.39
CA GLY A 434 1.24 24.18 3.85
C GLY A 434 2.43 24.42 2.92
N ILE A 435 2.70 25.67 2.59
CA ILE A 435 3.97 26.08 1.95
C ILE A 435 4.89 26.72 2.99
N LYS A 436 6.18 26.46 2.89
CA LYS A 436 7.20 27.06 3.73
C LYS A 436 7.77 28.30 3.06
N LEU A 437 7.82 29.41 3.78
CA LEU A 437 8.48 30.65 3.35
C LEU A 437 9.68 30.93 4.24
N VAL A 438 10.79 31.36 3.64
CA VAL A 438 12.01 31.75 4.35
C VAL A 438 12.27 33.23 4.13
N ILE A 439 12.19 34.03 5.18
CA ILE A 439 12.48 35.45 5.14
C ILE A 439 13.85 35.65 5.77
N ASN A 440 14.80 36.03 4.95
CA ASN A 440 16.19 36.20 5.36
C ASN A 440 16.38 37.58 5.99
N ASP A 441 17.16 37.60 7.08
CA ASP A 441 17.64 38.85 7.65
C ASP A 441 18.80 39.39 6.78
N PRO A 442 18.67 40.57 6.14
CA PRO A 442 19.74 41.12 5.32
C PRO A 442 20.98 41.50 6.14
N SER A 443 20.87 41.63 7.46
CA SER A 443 21.99 41.95 8.36
C SER A 443 22.82 40.74 8.80
N VAL A 444 22.36 39.52 8.50
CA VAL A 444 23.07 38.28 8.82
C VAL A 444 23.67 37.68 7.54
N PRO A 445 24.95 37.26 7.52
CA PRO A 445 25.53 36.57 6.37
C PRO A 445 24.75 35.29 6.04
N SER A 446 24.57 35.00 4.74
CA SER A 446 24.01 33.72 4.30
C SER A 446 24.90 33.06 3.26
N LEU A 447 24.90 31.72 3.28
CA LEU A 447 25.58 30.88 2.32
C LEU A 447 24.74 29.63 2.04
N THR A 448 24.43 29.41 0.77
CA THR A 448 23.72 28.22 0.29
C THR A 448 24.56 27.51 -0.77
N ALA A 449 24.33 26.21 -0.99
CA ALA A 449 24.99 25.45 -2.04
C ALA A 449 23.96 24.69 -2.88
N THR A 450 24.38 24.17 -4.04
CA THR A 450 23.60 23.15 -4.76
C THR A 450 23.32 21.95 -3.84
N SER A 451 22.21 21.26 -4.08
CA SER A 451 21.77 20.15 -3.22
C SER A 451 22.76 18.98 -3.14
N ASN A 452 23.78 18.94 -4.00
CA ASN A 452 24.76 17.87 -4.08
C ASN A 452 26.19 18.38 -3.76
N THR A 453 26.45 18.64 -2.48
CA THR A 453 27.79 18.98 -1.97
C THR A 453 28.67 17.77 -1.64
N THR A 454 28.15 16.55 -1.80
CA THR A 454 28.87 15.30 -1.58
C THR A 454 28.81 14.41 -2.81
N GLN A 455 29.89 14.36 -3.59
CA GLN A 455 29.92 13.67 -4.87
C GLN A 455 30.89 12.50 -4.86
N SER A 456 30.45 11.35 -5.38
CA SER A 456 31.34 10.26 -5.77
C SER A 456 31.37 10.16 -7.28
N VAL A 457 32.54 10.28 -7.89
CA VAL A 457 32.72 10.23 -9.35
C VAL A 457 33.68 9.12 -9.75
N ALA A 458 33.49 8.53 -10.93
CA ALA A 458 34.45 7.57 -11.45
C ALA A 458 35.81 8.24 -11.69
N SER A 459 36.91 7.49 -11.54
CA SER A 459 38.24 7.99 -11.92
C SER A 459 38.22 8.53 -13.36
N GLY A 460 38.75 9.74 -13.55
CA GLY A 460 38.74 10.44 -14.84
C GLY A 460 37.44 11.18 -15.19
N SER A 461 36.39 11.12 -14.35
CA SER A 461 35.13 11.83 -14.59
C SER A 461 35.04 13.15 -13.83
N ALA A 462 34.48 14.18 -14.46
CA ALA A 462 34.25 15.47 -13.82
C ALA A 462 33.13 15.41 -12.76
N ILE A 463 33.25 16.21 -11.71
CA ILE A 463 32.13 16.47 -10.79
C ILE A 463 31.05 17.30 -11.50
N SER A 464 29.81 17.13 -11.07
CA SER A 464 28.78 18.13 -11.33
C SER A 464 29.17 19.43 -10.62
N PRO A 465 29.09 20.61 -11.25
CA PRO A 465 29.48 21.85 -10.60
C PRO A 465 28.74 22.09 -9.28
N ILE A 466 29.49 22.36 -8.21
CA ILE A 466 28.93 22.75 -6.91
C ILE A 466 28.89 24.28 -6.89
N VAL A 467 27.70 24.87 -6.88
CA VAL A 467 27.54 26.32 -6.87
C VAL A 467 27.19 26.76 -5.45
N PHE A 468 28.07 27.55 -4.83
CA PHE A 468 27.81 28.24 -3.57
C PHE A 468 27.33 29.65 -3.86
N THR A 469 26.24 30.09 -3.23
CA THR A 469 25.67 31.43 -3.39
C THR A 469 25.66 32.12 -2.04
N TRP A 470 26.25 33.31 -1.96
CA TRP A 470 26.27 34.10 -0.71
C TRP A 470 25.30 35.28 -0.76
N GLY A 471 24.82 35.69 0.42
CA GLY A 471 23.82 36.74 0.56
C GLY A 471 23.80 37.37 1.95
N GLY A 472 22.76 38.16 2.20
CA GLY A 472 22.64 38.95 3.44
C GLY A 472 23.82 39.91 3.61
N ALA A 473 24.41 39.94 4.80
CA ALA A 473 25.54 40.81 5.13
C ALA A 473 26.90 40.33 4.57
N ALA A 474 26.94 39.16 3.92
CA ALA A 474 28.15 38.67 3.27
C ALA A 474 28.51 39.56 2.07
N THR A 475 29.73 40.10 2.09
CA THR A 475 30.31 40.87 1.00
C THR A 475 31.04 39.98 0.00
N ASP A 476 31.60 38.86 0.45
CA ASP A 476 32.36 37.92 -0.39
C ASP A 476 32.38 36.51 0.25
N VAL A 477 33.13 35.56 -0.33
CA VAL A 477 33.43 34.22 0.20
C VAL A 477 34.91 33.85 0.03
N SER A 478 35.38 32.97 0.90
CA SER A 478 36.68 32.27 0.82
C SER A 478 36.47 30.76 0.80
N HIS A 479 37.45 29.99 0.33
CA HIS A 479 37.43 28.53 0.41
C HIS A 479 38.77 27.97 0.89
N THR A 480 38.76 26.79 1.50
CA THR A 480 39.99 26.03 1.82
C THR A 480 40.59 25.42 0.55
N THR A 481 41.77 24.81 0.66
CA THR A 481 42.40 24.06 -0.43
C THR A 481 41.42 23.05 -1.04
N LEU A 482 41.32 23.04 -2.36
CA LEU A 482 40.48 22.10 -3.10
C LEU A 482 41.25 20.79 -3.36
N PRO A 483 40.54 19.65 -3.47
CA PRO A 483 41.11 18.43 -4.04
C PRO A 483 41.76 18.69 -5.40
N GLU A 484 42.86 17.98 -5.68
CA GLU A 484 43.60 18.13 -6.93
C GLU A 484 42.70 17.85 -8.14
N GLY A 485 42.80 18.68 -9.18
CA GLY A 485 41.96 18.59 -10.38
C GLY A 485 40.64 19.35 -10.31
N LEU A 486 40.29 19.93 -9.15
CA LEU A 486 39.16 20.85 -9.01
C LEU A 486 39.61 22.31 -9.04
N THR A 487 38.73 23.18 -9.56
CA THR A 487 38.92 24.63 -9.63
C THR A 487 37.70 25.35 -9.09
N ALA A 488 37.90 26.54 -8.50
CA ALA A 488 36.82 27.41 -8.07
C ALA A 488 36.81 28.69 -8.91
N GLN A 489 35.63 29.05 -9.43
CA GLN A 489 35.40 30.30 -10.15
C GLN A 489 34.40 31.18 -9.40
N LYS A 490 34.83 32.38 -9.03
CA LYS A 490 34.01 33.36 -8.31
C LYS A 490 33.38 34.37 -9.28
N ASN A 491 32.09 34.62 -9.12
CA ASN A 491 31.36 35.70 -9.78
C ASN A 491 30.77 36.63 -8.71
N SER A 492 31.45 37.74 -8.45
CA SER A 492 31.04 38.71 -7.41
C SER A 492 29.73 39.44 -7.74
N GLN A 493 29.37 39.56 -9.03
CA GLN A 493 28.12 40.21 -9.44
C GLN A 493 26.92 39.30 -9.20
N ALA A 494 27.04 38.02 -9.55
CA ALA A 494 26.01 37.01 -9.28
C ALA A 494 26.03 36.48 -7.83
N LYS A 495 27.05 36.87 -7.05
CA LYS A 495 27.36 36.36 -5.71
C LYS A 495 27.46 34.83 -5.64
N THR A 496 28.18 34.24 -6.61
CA THR A 496 28.39 32.79 -6.68
C THR A 496 29.85 32.38 -6.72
N LEU A 497 30.16 31.22 -6.14
CA LEU A 497 31.43 30.51 -6.25
C LEU A 497 31.13 29.10 -6.79
N THR A 498 31.56 28.82 -8.01
CA THR A 498 31.34 27.52 -8.67
C THR A 498 32.59 26.67 -8.59
N VAL A 499 32.51 25.50 -7.96
CA VAL A 499 33.57 24.50 -7.93
C VAL A 499 33.29 23.41 -8.95
N SER A 500 34.25 23.15 -9.85
CA SER A 500 34.11 22.16 -10.92
C SER A 500 35.47 21.62 -11.36
N GLY A 501 35.47 20.51 -12.10
CA GLY A 501 36.69 19.87 -12.62
C GLY A 501 36.65 18.35 -12.50
N THR A 502 37.75 17.72 -12.86
CA THR A 502 37.94 16.26 -12.77
C THR A 502 38.91 15.97 -11.64
N PRO A 503 38.45 15.46 -10.49
CA PRO A 503 39.30 15.23 -9.34
C PRO A 503 40.30 14.11 -9.62
N VAL A 504 41.55 14.32 -9.20
CA VAL A 504 42.65 13.32 -9.24
C VAL A 504 42.78 12.62 -7.89
N SER A 505 42.39 13.29 -6.81
CA SER A 505 42.28 12.72 -5.46
C SER A 505 40.93 13.08 -4.82
N GLY A 506 40.43 12.19 -3.96
CA GLY A 506 39.29 12.49 -3.10
C GLY A 506 39.69 13.43 -1.97
N GLY A 507 38.74 14.20 -1.44
CA GLY A 507 38.99 15.11 -0.33
C GLY A 507 37.76 15.95 0.03
N SER A 508 37.88 16.71 1.11
CA SER A 508 36.85 17.66 1.54
C SER A 508 37.40 19.09 1.51
N PHE A 509 36.52 20.05 1.22
CA PHE A 509 36.83 21.48 1.29
C PHE A 509 35.65 22.22 1.90
N SER A 510 35.89 23.45 2.36
CA SER A 510 34.85 24.32 2.91
C SER A 510 34.85 25.68 2.22
N VAL A 511 33.68 26.31 2.20
CA VAL A 511 33.46 27.69 1.72
C VAL A 511 32.87 28.48 2.87
N SER A 512 33.45 29.65 3.17
CA SER A 512 33.03 30.53 4.26
C SER A 512 32.75 31.94 3.77
N THR A 513 31.72 32.59 4.30
CA THR A 513 31.40 33.98 3.99
C THR A 513 32.44 34.95 4.56
N ILE A 514 32.65 36.06 3.86
CA ILE A 514 33.42 37.23 4.29
C ILE A 514 32.43 38.39 4.42
N GLY A 515 32.49 39.11 5.54
CA GLY A 515 31.56 40.21 5.85
C GLY A 515 30.33 39.72 6.64
N GLY A 516 29.91 40.55 7.61
CA GLY A 516 28.91 40.25 8.64
C GLY A 516 29.37 39.24 9.71
N ASN A 517 28.57 39.07 10.77
CA ASN A 517 28.91 38.27 11.95
C ASN A 517 27.67 37.52 12.47
N PRO A 518 27.73 36.20 12.73
CA PRO A 518 28.86 35.29 12.52
C PRO A 518 29.06 34.90 11.05
N SER A 519 30.31 34.53 10.72
CA SER A 519 30.63 33.91 9.43
C SER A 519 29.89 32.59 9.29
N VAL A 520 29.35 32.31 8.09
CA VAL A 520 28.70 31.04 7.75
C VAL A 520 29.62 30.20 6.88
N THR A 521 29.77 28.92 7.22
CA THR A 521 30.64 27.97 6.51
C THR A 521 29.84 26.74 6.06
N LEU A 522 30.03 26.32 4.81
CA LEU A 522 29.52 25.06 4.27
C LEU A 522 30.67 24.14 3.86
N ASN A 523 30.49 22.83 4.09
CA ASN A 523 31.46 21.80 3.72
C ASN A 523 30.99 21.02 2.49
N ALA A 524 31.94 20.59 1.67
CA ALA A 524 31.72 19.71 0.54
C ALA A 524 32.79 18.61 0.49
N THR A 525 32.42 17.45 -0.04
CA THR A 525 33.29 16.27 -0.13
C THR A 525 33.20 15.66 -1.52
N VAL A 526 34.34 15.30 -2.08
CA VAL A 526 34.45 14.59 -3.35
C VAL A 526 35.22 13.29 -3.12
N SER A 527 34.65 12.17 -3.52
CA SER A 527 35.32 10.85 -3.53
C SER A 527 35.48 10.35 -4.97
N ILE A 528 36.54 9.60 -5.22
CA ILE A 528 36.77 8.96 -6.51
C ILE A 528 36.47 7.47 -6.35
N SER A 529 35.52 6.96 -7.13
CA SER A 529 35.25 5.53 -7.27
C SER A 529 36.07 4.97 -8.43
N ILE A 530 36.84 3.91 -8.18
CA ILE A 530 37.53 3.17 -9.24
C ILE A 530 36.54 2.12 -9.74
N GLN A 531 36.01 2.27 -10.96
CA GLN A 531 35.03 1.33 -11.52
C GLN A 531 35.76 0.13 -12.16
N GLY A 532 35.43 -1.09 -11.72
CA GLY A 532 35.84 -2.33 -12.41
C GLY A 532 37.14 -3.01 -11.94
N SER A 533 37.64 -2.71 -10.74
CA SER A 533 38.75 -3.50 -10.15
C SER A 533 38.25 -4.89 -9.76
N VAL A 534 38.88 -5.95 -10.30
CA VAL A 534 38.79 -7.28 -9.70
C VAL A 534 39.53 -7.16 -8.35
N LEU A 535 38.82 -7.40 -7.24
CA LEU A 535 39.45 -7.36 -5.91
C LEU A 535 40.57 -8.40 -5.87
N ALA A 536 41.71 -7.97 -5.30
CA ALA A 536 42.87 -8.76 -4.96
C ALA A 536 42.50 -9.85 -3.94
N ASP A 537 41.93 -10.96 -4.42
CA ASP A 537 41.47 -12.05 -3.57
C ASP A 537 41.60 -13.42 -4.27
N TRP A 538 41.60 -14.48 -3.45
CA TRP A 538 41.52 -15.86 -3.92
C TRP A 538 40.07 -16.20 -4.26
N TYR A 539 39.83 -16.65 -5.49
CA TYR A 539 38.53 -17.11 -5.98
C TYR A 539 38.44 -18.64 -5.86
N PRO A 540 37.72 -19.18 -4.86
CA PRO A 540 37.49 -20.62 -4.75
C PRO A 540 36.36 -21.07 -5.70
N PHE A 541 36.57 -22.17 -6.43
CA PHE A 541 35.56 -22.69 -7.37
C PHE A 541 34.32 -23.31 -6.68
N GLN A 542 34.33 -23.50 -5.35
CA GLN A 542 33.21 -24.07 -4.58
C GLN A 542 32.13 -23.04 -4.23
N GLU A 543 32.52 -21.89 -3.69
CA GLU A 543 31.58 -20.90 -3.12
C GLU A 543 30.96 -20.00 -4.21
N ASN A 544 31.60 -19.95 -5.37
CA ASN A 544 31.09 -19.34 -6.58
C ASN A 544 31.04 -20.39 -7.70
N PRO A 545 29.91 -21.10 -7.91
CA PRO A 545 29.66 -21.71 -9.20
C PRO A 545 29.48 -20.61 -10.25
N LEU A 546 30.61 -20.05 -10.69
CA LEU A 546 30.90 -19.16 -11.81
C LEU A 546 29.85 -18.08 -12.10
N THR A 547 29.95 -16.98 -11.36
CA THR A 547 29.34 -15.67 -11.62
C THR A 547 30.36 -14.63 -12.11
N LEU A 548 31.59 -15.07 -12.41
CA LEU A 548 32.66 -14.20 -12.91
C LEU A 548 32.72 -14.32 -14.43
N ASP A 549 32.11 -13.36 -15.10
CA ASP A 549 31.92 -13.38 -16.55
C ASP A 549 33.23 -13.28 -17.35
N PHE A 550 34.34 -12.95 -16.70
CA PHE A 550 35.68 -12.96 -17.29
C PHE A 550 36.35 -14.35 -17.29
N ILE A 551 35.76 -15.35 -16.65
CA ILE A 551 36.28 -16.73 -16.61
C ILE A 551 35.37 -17.63 -17.44
N SER A 552 35.95 -18.32 -18.42
CA SER A 552 35.25 -19.37 -19.18
C SER A 552 36.11 -20.64 -19.24
N PHE A 553 35.49 -21.78 -19.52
CA PHE A 553 36.22 -23.05 -19.63
C PHE A 553 35.58 -23.96 -20.67
N THR A 554 36.41 -24.74 -21.33
CA THR A 554 36.02 -25.67 -22.40
C THR A 554 36.56 -27.04 -22.08
N ASN A 555 35.76 -28.09 -22.27
CA ASN A 555 36.10 -29.48 -21.94
C ASN A 555 36.64 -29.63 -20.50
N ALA A 556 36.04 -28.90 -19.56
CA ALA A 556 36.32 -28.96 -18.14
C ALA A 556 35.02 -29.16 -17.36
N SER A 557 35.11 -29.69 -16.15
CA SER A 557 33.96 -29.83 -15.26
C SER A 557 34.28 -29.31 -13.86
N VAL A 558 33.32 -28.63 -13.24
CA VAL A 558 33.41 -28.27 -11.83
C VAL A 558 32.97 -29.47 -11.01
N SER A 559 33.78 -29.86 -10.03
CA SER A 559 33.43 -30.88 -9.04
C SER A 559 33.40 -30.22 -7.67
N THR A 560 32.21 -30.07 -7.10
CA THR A 560 31.98 -29.48 -5.78
C THR A 560 32.38 -30.41 -4.64
N ASP A 561 32.52 -31.70 -4.93
CA ASP A 561 32.81 -32.74 -3.94
C ASP A 561 34.29 -33.15 -3.96
N PHE A 562 35.09 -32.58 -4.87
CA PHE A 562 36.51 -32.86 -4.95
C PHE A 562 37.25 -32.18 -3.80
N PHE A 563 37.71 -32.99 -2.85
CA PHE A 563 38.47 -32.56 -1.69
C PHE A 563 39.72 -33.42 -1.54
N ASP A 564 40.89 -32.78 -1.46
CA ASP A 564 42.16 -33.48 -1.20
C ASP A 564 42.83 -32.90 0.05
N GLN A 565 42.92 -33.74 1.08
CA GLN A 565 43.48 -33.41 2.39
C GLN A 565 45.02 -33.42 2.45
N THR A 566 45.70 -33.81 1.37
CA THR A 566 47.17 -34.04 1.37
C THR A 566 48.02 -32.85 0.89
N LYS A 567 47.47 -31.63 0.87
CA LYS A 567 48.15 -30.40 0.40
C LYS A 567 49.04 -29.72 1.46
N PRO A 568 50.06 -28.92 1.08
CA PRO A 568 51.08 -28.40 2.01
C PRO A 568 50.54 -27.36 2.98
N ALA A 569 51.09 -27.38 4.20
CA ALA A 569 50.81 -26.43 5.27
C ALA A 569 51.51 -25.08 5.01
N ASN A 570 51.01 -24.28 4.06
CA ASN A 570 51.37 -22.87 3.93
C ASN A 570 50.34 -21.92 4.58
N GLY A 571 49.46 -22.45 5.43
CA GLY A 571 48.62 -21.66 6.34
C GLY A 571 47.40 -21.00 5.70
N VAL A 572 46.83 -21.61 4.65
CA VAL A 572 45.65 -21.07 3.95
C VAL A 572 44.47 -22.03 4.09
N ASP A 573 43.31 -21.50 4.46
CA ASP A 573 42.07 -22.25 4.69
C ASP A 573 41.52 -22.89 3.40
N TYR A 574 40.91 -24.07 3.55
CA TYR A 574 40.42 -24.89 2.43
C TYR A 574 38.99 -24.58 2.04
N THR A 575 38.73 -24.61 0.73
CA THR A 575 37.39 -24.67 0.13
C THR A 575 37.23 -25.98 -0.67
N PRO A 576 36.39 -26.94 -0.22
CA PRO A 576 36.03 -28.14 -0.99
C PRO A 576 35.49 -27.88 -2.42
N GLY A 577 36.31 -28.05 -3.45
CA GLY A 577 35.84 -28.01 -4.83
C GLY A 577 36.98 -27.71 -5.80
N ALA A 578 36.83 -28.12 -7.06
CA ALA A 578 37.82 -27.83 -8.09
C ALA A 578 37.25 -27.79 -9.51
N LEU A 579 37.83 -26.94 -10.35
CA LEU A 579 37.69 -27.00 -11.80
C LEU A 579 38.65 -28.06 -12.35
N ARG A 580 38.08 -29.15 -12.87
CA ARG A 580 38.82 -30.27 -13.47
C ARG A 580 38.98 -30.04 -14.97
N LEU A 581 40.22 -29.85 -15.41
CA LEU A 581 40.57 -29.76 -16.83
C LEU A 581 40.85 -31.16 -17.41
N ASN A 582 40.04 -31.59 -18.39
CA ASN A 582 40.20 -32.89 -19.02
C ASN A 582 41.44 -32.94 -19.94
N THR A 583 41.98 -34.15 -20.11
CA THR A 583 43.21 -34.48 -20.85
C THR A 583 43.30 -33.80 -22.23
N GLY A 584 44.35 -33.00 -22.47
CA GLY A 584 44.72 -32.49 -23.80
C GLY A 584 43.76 -31.50 -24.46
N VAL A 585 42.58 -31.28 -23.89
CA VAL A 585 41.51 -30.44 -24.48
C VAL A 585 40.84 -29.50 -23.49
N GLY A 586 41.08 -29.67 -22.19
CA GLY A 586 40.52 -28.85 -21.12
C GLY A 586 41.25 -27.51 -20.98
N THR A 587 40.53 -26.40 -21.12
CA THR A 587 41.07 -25.04 -21.02
C THR A 587 40.26 -24.21 -20.05
N MET A 588 40.92 -23.42 -19.19
CA MET A 588 40.33 -22.28 -18.49
C MET A 588 40.84 -20.98 -19.13
N LYS A 589 39.93 -20.10 -19.53
CA LYS A 589 40.20 -18.84 -20.22
C LYS A 589 39.81 -17.65 -19.33
N LEU A 590 40.72 -16.69 -19.18
CA LEU A 590 40.48 -15.39 -18.53
C LEU A 590 40.44 -14.29 -19.60
N GLU A 591 39.41 -13.45 -19.62
CA GLU A 591 39.28 -12.29 -20.51
C GLU A 591 39.33 -10.98 -19.70
N LEU A 592 40.50 -10.35 -19.66
CA LEU A 592 40.77 -9.19 -18.82
C LEU A 592 41.14 -7.98 -19.68
N LYS A 593 40.82 -6.78 -19.21
CA LYS A 593 41.24 -5.49 -19.80
C LYS A 593 42.66 -5.11 -19.37
N THR A 594 42.98 -5.34 -18.09
CA THR A 594 44.34 -5.28 -17.56
C THR A 594 44.52 -6.43 -16.60
N LEU A 595 45.76 -6.85 -16.42
CA LEU A 595 46.14 -7.88 -15.47
C LEU A 595 47.37 -7.35 -14.72
N ASP A 596 47.45 -7.62 -13.43
CA ASP A 596 48.52 -7.12 -12.55
C ASP A 596 49.16 -8.30 -11.80
N VAL A 597 48.35 -9.25 -11.31
CA VAL A 597 48.80 -10.46 -10.58
C VAL A 597 47.98 -11.67 -11.02
N LEU A 598 48.64 -12.82 -11.20
CA LEU A 598 47.97 -14.11 -11.43
C LEU A 598 48.65 -15.23 -10.66
N LYS A 599 47.92 -15.87 -9.74
CA LYS A 599 48.37 -17.08 -9.03
C LYS A 599 47.34 -18.18 -9.11
N ILE A 600 47.80 -19.43 -9.14
CA ILE A 600 46.92 -20.60 -9.18
C ILE A 600 47.30 -21.60 -8.11
N ARG A 601 46.29 -22.21 -7.49
CA ARG A 601 46.44 -23.41 -6.65
C ARG A 601 45.81 -24.60 -7.33
N MET A 602 46.59 -25.65 -7.52
CA MET A 602 46.16 -26.82 -8.28
C MET A 602 46.57 -28.15 -7.62
N TYR A 603 46.01 -29.25 -8.12
CA TYR A 603 46.43 -30.61 -7.83
C TYR A 603 46.67 -31.36 -9.14
N ALA A 604 47.88 -31.88 -9.30
CA ALA A 604 48.28 -32.70 -10.43
C ALA A 604 48.16 -34.19 -10.05
N THR A 605 47.56 -35.00 -10.93
CA THR A 605 47.57 -36.47 -10.77
C THR A 605 48.62 -37.08 -11.69
N GLY A 606 49.68 -37.70 -11.18
CA GLY A 606 50.62 -38.49 -12.01
C GLY A 606 51.43 -37.73 -13.09
N GLY A 607 52.24 -36.73 -12.71
CA GLY A 607 53.27 -36.16 -13.61
C GLY A 607 52.72 -35.24 -14.70
N ARG A 608 52.14 -34.08 -14.32
CA ARG A 608 51.44 -33.17 -15.26
C ARG A 608 52.31 -32.01 -15.73
N THR A 609 52.10 -31.52 -16.94
CA THR A 609 52.67 -30.25 -17.41
C THR A 609 51.57 -29.22 -17.62
N LEU A 610 51.88 -27.95 -17.34
CA LEU A 610 50.98 -26.82 -17.51
C LEU A 610 51.37 -26.05 -18.76
N LYS A 611 50.40 -25.76 -19.64
CA LYS A 611 50.58 -24.82 -20.74
C LYS A 611 49.72 -23.59 -20.49
N VAL A 612 50.33 -22.40 -20.59
CA VAL A 612 49.64 -21.12 -20.49
C VAL A 612 49.83 -20.35 -21.79
N THR A 613 48.75 -19.95 -22.46
CA THR A 613 48.84 -19.00 -23.58
C THR A 613 48.32 -17.64 -23.14
N TYR A 614 49.03 -16.56 -23.47
CA TYR A 614 48.71 -15.22 -23.00
C TYR A 614 48.95 -14.12 -24.05
N GLY A 615 48.07 -13.11 -24.10
CA GLY A 615 48.20 -11.95 -24.98
C GLY A 615 46.88 -11.49 -25.57
N THR A 616 46.91 -10.60 -26.57
CA THR A 616 45.72 -10.20 -27.32
C THR A 616 45.26 -11.31 -28.26
N ASN A 617 43.94 -11.42 -28.48
CA ASN A 617 43.32 -12.45 -29.32
C ASN A 617 43.98 -12.54 -30.70
N GLY A 618 44.47 -13.72 -31.09
CA GLY A 618 45.14 -13.97 -32.38
C GLY A 618 46.64 -13.65 -32.40
N THR A 619 47.22 -13.24 -31.27
CA THR A 619 48.65 -12.89 -31.10
C THR A 619 49.24 -13.44 -29.80
N GLU A 620 48.65 -14.51 -29.26
CA GLU A 620 49.00 -15.04 -27.95
C GLU A 620 50.39 -15.71 -27.93
N ASN A 621 51.19 -15.37 -26.93
CA ASN A 621 52.42 -16.07 -26.57
C ASN A 621 52.10 -17.40 -25.86
N THR A 622 53.04 -18.33 -25.84
CA THR A 622 52.90 -19.63 -25.15
C THR A 622 54.02 -19.83 -24.15
N TRP A 623 53.66 -20.16 -22.92
CA TRP A 623 54.55 -20.69 -21.89
C TRP A 623 54.18 -22.14 -21.56
N ASN A 624 55.19 -22.97 -21.29
CA ASN A 624 55.01 -24.33 -20.82
C ASN A 624 55.83 -24.53 -19.54
N SER A 625 55.32 -25.31 -18.60
CA SER A 625 56.10 -25.71 -17.42
C SER A 625 57.37 -26.43 -17.84
N ALA A 626 58.50 -26.03 -17.27
CA ALA A 626 59.81 -26.57 -17.61
C ALA A 626 59.95 -28.05 -17.24
N GLU A 627 59.27 -28.48 -16.17
CA GLU A 627 59.28 -29.85 -15.65
C GLU A 627 57.86 -30.37 -15.40
N GLN A 628 57.75 -31.67 -15.11
CA GLN A 628 56.48 -32.31 -14.75
C GLN A 628 56.19 -32.10 -13.26
N PHE A 629 54.98 -31.65 -12.95
CA PHE A 629 54.44 -31.62 -11.59
C PHE A 629 54.15 -33.05 -11.13
N GLU A 630 54.86 -33.49 -10.10
CA GLU A 630 54.57 -34.75 -9.42
C GLU A 630 53.14 -34.78 -8.89
N SER A 631 52.64 -35.98 -8.59
CA SER A 631 51.31 -36.14 -8.03
C SER A 631 51.23 -35.42 -6.68
N GLY A 632 50.38 -34.41 -6.58
CA GLY A 632 50.38 -33.54 -5.41
C GLY A 632 49.88 -32.13 -5.71
N ALA A 633 49.89 -31.31 -4.66
CA ALA A 633 49.45 -29.93 -4.72
C ALA A 633 50.58 -28.98 -5.06
N HIS A 634 50.24 -27.96 -5.85
CA HIS A 634 51.17 -26.95 -6.33
C HIS A 634 50.48 -25.58 -6.27
N GLU A 635 51.21 -24.58 -5.77
CA GLU A 635 50.87 -23.17 -5.92
C GLU A 635 51.86 -22.56 -6.90
N LEU A 636 51.36 -21.88 -7.92
CA LEU A 636 52.18 -21.23 -8.93
C LEU A 636 51.83 -19.74 -8.97
N ASP A 637 52.85 -18.92 -8.72
CA ASP A 637 52.79 -17.50 -9.02
C ASP A 637 53.23 -17.30 -10.48
N LEU A 638 52.28 -16.95 -11.34
CA LEU A 638 52.53 -16.75 -12.77
C LEU A 638 52.84 -15.28 -13.08
N THR A 639 52.83 -14.40 -12.07
CA THR A 639 52.95 -12.94 -12.21
C THR A 639 54.25 -12.54 -12.89
N ASP A 640 55.38 -13.02 -12.37
CA ASP A 640 56.71 -12.70 -12.92
C ASP A 640 57.05 -13.55 -14.16
N MET A 641 56.33 -14.65 -14.38
CA MET A 641 56.64 -15.65 -15.40
C MET A 641 56.01 -15.34 -16.76
N ILE A 642 55.10 -14.37 -16.80
CA ILE A 642 54.40 -13.92 -18.00
C ILE A 642 54.68 -12.42 -18.16
N PRO A 643 55.68 -12.01 -18.97
CA PRO A 643 56.09 -10.60 -19.04
C PRO A 643 55.01 -9.63 -19.55
N ALA A 644 53.99 -10.16 -20.25
CA ALA A 644 52.84 -9.40 -20.73
C ALA A 644 51.68 -9.33 -19.72
N LEU A 645 51.88 -9.84 -18.49
CA LEU A 645 50.83 -9.85 -17.48
C LEU A 645 50.55 -8.42 -17.03
N VAL A 646 51.58 -7.57 -16.84
CA VAL A 646 51.46 -6.13 -16.56
C VAL A 646 51.14 -5.36 -17.85
N SER A 647 49.91 -5.52 -18.34
CA SER A 647 49.44 -4.92 -19.59
C SER A 647 48.33 -3.91 -19.33
N SER A 648 48.44 -2.73 -19.94
CA SER A 648 47.34 -1.75 -20.02
C SER A 648 46.33 -2.08 -21.14
N GLN A 649 46.56 -3.18 -21.87
CA GLN A 649 45.75 -3.67 -22.99
C GLN A 649 45.08 -5.00 -22.65
N PRO A 650 43.94 -5.34 -23.27
CA PRO A 650 43.23 -6.58 -22.99
C PRO A 650 44.10 -7.83 -23.15
N VAL A 651 44.02 -8.75 -22.19
CA VAL A 651 44.79 -9.99 -22.14
C VAL A 651 43.83 -11.18 -22.04
N ILE A 652 44.05 -12.17 -22.90
CA ILE A 652 43.46 -13.50 -22.79
C ILE A 652 44.49 -14.41 -22.14
N VAL A 653 44.11 -15.16 -21.10
CA VAL A 653 44.97 -16.19 -20.49
C VAL A 653 44.29 -17.55 -20.57
N ASN A 654 44.87 -18.52 -21.26
CA ASN A 654 44.38 -19.89 -21.32
C ASN A 654 45.28 -20.83 -20.51
N ILE A 655 44.72 -21.56 -19.55
CA ILE A 655 45.41 -22.60 -18.76
C ILE A 655 44.98 -23.98 -19.26
N ILE A 656 45.95 -24.82 -19.67
CA ILE A 656 45.70 -26.06 -20.42
C ILE A 656 46.43 -27.26 -19.78
N ASN A 657 45.72 -28.39 -19.64
CA ASN A 657 46.30 -29.69 -19.27
C ASN A 657 46.94 -30.37 -20.52
N ASN A 658 48.26 -30.35 -20.64
CA ASN A 658 48.97 -30.54 -21.92
C ASN A 658 49.58 -31.96 -22.15
N ARG A 659 49.05 -33.03 -21.54
CA ARG A 659 49.47 -34.42 -21.81
C ARG A 659 48.36 -35.29 -22.39
N THR A 660 48.74 -36.31 -23.18
CA THR A 660 47.83 -37.22 -23.90
C THR A 660 47.73 -38.63 -23.28
N ASP A 661 48.55 -38.94 -22.28
CA ASP A 661 48.66 -40.28 -21.64
C ASP A 661 47.65 -40.54 -20.50
N GLY A 662 46.67 -39.64 -20.33
CA GLY A 662 45.53 -39.78 -19.41
C GLY A 662 45.75 -39.22 -18.00
N GLY A 663 44.69 -38.63 -17.41
CA GLY A 663 44.60 -38.09 -16.03
C GLY A 663 44.25 -36.59 -15.97
N THR A 664 44.10 -36.02 -14.77
CA THR A 664 43.41 -34.72 -14.59
C THR A 664 44.25 -33.67 -13.88
N LEU A 665 44.04 -32.41 -14.28
CA LEU A 665 44.52 -31.23 -13.56
C LEU A 665 43.32 -30.57 -12.87
N ASN A 666 43.37 -30.44 -11.56
CA ASN A 666 42.28 -29.87 -10.77
C ASN A 666 42.73 -28.52 -10.20
N ILE A 667 42.10 -27.41 -10.60
CA ILE A 667 42.38 -26.06 -10.10
C ILE A 667 41.39 -25.76 -8.98
N HIS A 668 41.90 -25.40 -7.80
CA HIS A 668 41.08 -25.16 -6.60
C HIS A 668 40.77 -23.68 -6.42
N ASP A 669 41.82 -22.85 -6.48
CA ASP A 669 41.72 -21.43 -6.27
C ASP A 669 42.52 -20.69 -7.35
N LEU A 670 42.02 -19.52 -7.70
CA LEU A 670 42.62 -18.59 -8.64
C LEU A 670 42.75 -17.23 -7.96
N TYR A 671 43.92 -16.62 -7.96
CA TYR A 671 44.13 -15.25 -7.51
C TYR A 671 44.40 -14.36 -8.72
N VAL A 672 43.59 -13.31 -8.91
CA VAL A 672 43.70 -12.39 -10.05
C VAL A 672 43.57 -10.95 -9.56
N GLU A 673 44.54 -10.12 -9.89
CA GLU A 673 44.44 -8.65 -9.78
C GLU A 673 44.43 -8.05 -11.18
N GLY A 674 43.51 -7.13 -11.47
CA GLY A 674 43.40 -6.51 -12.78
C GLY A 674 42.05 -5.81 -13.00
N THR A 675 41.76 -5.48 -14.26
CA THR A 675 40.48 -4.88 -14.67
C THR A 675 39.84 -5.72 -15.78
N VAL A 676 38.51 -5.68 -15.88
CA VAL A 676 37.74 -6.37 -16.92
C VAL A 676 37.11 -5.37 -17.89
N ASP A 677 36.98 -5.75 -19.16
CA ASP A 677 36.20 -4.95 -20.10
C ASP A 677 34.72 -5.08 -19.77
N ASN A 678 34.01 -3.97 -19.95
CA ASN A 678 32.67 -3.78 -19.42
C ASN A 678 31.60 -4.50 -20.26
N THR A 679 31.85 -5.75 -20.67
CA THR A 679 30.86 -6.59 -21.36
C THR A 679 30.06 -7.48 -20.42
N SER A 680 30.39 -7.51 -19.13
CA SER A 680 29.42 -7.72 -18.05
C SER A 680 30.06 -7.64 -16.65
N THR A 681 30.42 -6.43 -16.19
CA THR A 681 29.96 -6.08 -14.84
C THR A 681 28.51 -5.67 -14.94
N GLY A 682 27.70 -6.62 -15.46
CA GLY A 682 26.30 -6.60 -15.15
C GLY A 682 26.26 -6.60 -13.64
N ILE A 683 25.71 -5.53 -13.07
CA ILE A 683 24.71 -5.68 -12.01
C ILE A 683 24.05 -7.01 -12.32
N SER A 684 24.34 -8.05 -11.54
CA SER A 684 24.01 -9.42 -11.91
C SER A 684 22.66 -9.41 -12.58
N THR A 685 22.69 -9.65 -13.89
CA THR A 685 21.50 -10.03 -14.59
C THR A 685 21.08 -11.27 -13.83
N PHE A 686 19.99 -11.17 -13.07
CA PHE A 686 19.06 -12.28 -13.03
C PHE A 686 18.72 -12.52 -14.51
N ALA A 687 19.53 -13.32 -15.19
CA ALA A 687 19.37 -13.60 -16.61
C ALA A 687 17.98 -14.24 -16.74
N GLY A 688 17.00 -13.45 -17.17
CA GLY A 688 15.64 -13.91 -17.43
C GLY A 688 14.85 -14.53 -16.28
N ALA A 689 15.34 -14.55 -15.03
CA ALA A 689 14.61 -15.17 -13.93
C ALA A 689 13.72 -14.15 -13.19
N LYS A 690 12.40 -14.31 -13.33
CA LYS A 690 11.40 -13.62 -12.49
C LYS A 690 11.69 -13.95 -11.02
N ALA A 691 12.24 -13.00 -10.27
CA ALA A 691 12.34 -13.12 -8.82
C ALA A 691 11.00 -12.68 -8.21
N HIS A 692 10.35 -13.58 -7.48
CA HIS A 692 9.14 -13.28 -6.71
C HIS A 692 9.51 -13.02 -5.25
N ILE A 693 9.65 -11.75 -4.87
CA ILE A 693 9.78 -11.37 -3.47
C ILE A 693 8.38 -10.97 -2.98
N ARG A 694 7.74 -11.83 -2.18
CA ARG A 694 6.43 -11.55 -1.53
C ARG A 694 5.43 -10.82 -2.43
N ASN A 695 5.07 -11.44 -3.56
CA ASN A 695 4.09 -10.97 -4.56
C ASN A 695 4.50 -9.78 -5.44
N ILE A 696 5.76 -9.37 -5.41
CA ILE A 696 6.30 -8.42 -6.39
C ILE A 696 7.27 -9.15 -7.31
N GLY A 697 6.91 -9.20 -8.60
CA GLY A 697 7.83 -9.59 -9.65
C GLY A 697 8.57 -8.37 -10.15
N PHE A 698 9.88 -8.49 -10.37
CA PHE A 698 10.65 -7.47 -11.06
C PHE A 698 11.67 -8.10 -12.00
N ILE A 699 12.05 -7.34 -13.02
CA ILE A 699 13.12 -7.67 -13.95
C ILE A 699 14.20 -6.61 -13.74
N ASN A 700 15.40 -7.07 -13.42
CA ASN A 700 16.56 -6.19 -13.43
C ASN A 700 17.00 -5.98 -14.88
N THR A 701 16.94 -4.76 -15.37
CA THR A 701 17.43 -4.37 -16.71
C THR A 701 18.72 -3.55 -16.61
N GLY A 702 19.56 -3.86 -15.63
CA GLY A 702 20.78 -3.14 -15.31
C GLY A 702 20.49 -1.99 -14.36
N LYS A 703 20.42 -0.76 -14.88
CA LYS A 703 20.25 0.47 -14.06
C LYS A 703 18.84 0.67 -13.51
N SER A 704 17.98 -0.33 -13.65
CA SER A 704 16.54 -0.17 -13.50
C SER A 704 15.91 -1.48 -13.06
N LEU A 705 14.99 -1.39 -12.10
CA LEU A 705 14.12 -2.50 -11.72
C LEU A 705 12.75 -2.27 -12.34
N LEU A 706 12.40 -3.08 -13.33
CA LEU A 706 11.08 -3.08 -13.94
C LEU A 706 10.14 -3.94 -13.12
N PHE A 707 9.28 -3.30 -12.35
CA PHE A 707 8.26 -3.99 -11.57
C PHE A 707 7.13 -4.45 -12.47
N SER A 708 6.76 -5.72 -12.37
CA SER A 708 5.68 -6.32 -13.16
C SER A 708 4.27 -5.89 -12.71
N SER A 709 4.17 -4.88 -11.84
CA SER A 709 2.92 -4.42 -11.24
C SER A 709 2.60 -2.98 -11.65
N SER A 710 1.35 -2.76 -12.05
CA SER A 710 0.77 -1.43 -12.34
C SER A 710 0.32 -0.68 -11.08
N VAL A 711 0.43 -1.28 -9.88
CA VAL A 711 0.02 -0.68 -8.61
C VAL A 711 1.24 -0.18 -7.85
N LEU A 712 1.20 1.06 -7.38
CA LEU A 712 2.23 1.67 -6.55
C LEU A 712 2.44 0.86 -5.26
N LYS A 713 3.61 0.23 -5.09
CA LYS A 713 3.95 -0.54 -3.89
C LYS A 713 5.05 0.15 -3.08
N PRO A 714 4.90 0.25 -1.74
CA PRO A 714 5.97 0.75 -0.90
C PRO A 714 7.14 -0.26 -0.94
N VAL A 715 8.24 0.20 -1.52
CA VAL A 715 9.49 -0.52 -1.64
C VAL A 715 10.54 0.23 -0.82
N ARG A 716 11.40 -0.54 -0.16
CA ARG A 716 12.62 -0.05 0.48
C ARG A 716 13.81 -0.81 -0.05
N ILE A 717 14.90 -0.07 -0.27
CA ILE A 717 16.22 -0.62 -0.54
C ILE A 717 17.04 -0.34 0.71
N LEU A 718 17.61 -1.40 1.28
CA LEU A 718 18.47 -1.32 2.46
C LEU A 718 19.90 -1.70 2.06
N ASP A 719 20.90 -1.08 2.67
CA ASP A 719 22.27 -1.58 2.57
C ASP A 719 22.48 -2.82 3.47
N VAL A 720 23.67 -3.43 3.41
CA VAL A 720 24.04 -4.60 4.22
C VAL A 720 24.02 -4.35 5.73
N MET A 721 24.05 -3.09 6.16
CA MET A 721 23.95 -2.71 7.57
C MET A 721 22.48 -2.51 7.99
N GLY A 722 21.53 -2.81 7.11
CA GLY A 722 20.09 -2.65 7.34
C GLY A 722 19.61 -1.19 7.29
N LYS A 723 20.46 -0.25 6.84
CA LYS A 723 20.07 1.17 6.70
C LYS A 723 19.27 1.36 5.43
N THR A 724 18.13 2.04 5.53
CA THR A 724 17.33 2.38 4.34
C THR A 724 18.09 3.40 3.49
N VAL A 725 18.45 3.03 2.26
CA VAL A 725 19.11 3.90 1.27
C VAL A 725 18.12 4.49 0.26
N TRP A 726 16.98 3.82 0.06
CA TRP A 726 15.88 4.35 -0.73
C TRP A 726 14.54 3.81 -0.21
N ALA A 727 13.50 4.64 -0.21
CA ALA A 727 12.14 4.25 0.16
C ALA A 727 11.13 5.05 -0.67
N GLY A 728 10.12 4.37 -1.21
CA GLY A 728 9.08 5.03 -1.99
C GLY A 728 8.06 4.05 -2.55
N ALA A 729 6.97 4.57 -3.08
CA ALA A 729 6.00 3.75 -3.79
C ALA A 729 6.37 3.68 -5.29
N VAL A 730 6.43 2.47 -5.86
CA VAL A 730 6.80 2.26 -7.28
C VAL A 730 5.78 1.42 -8.03
N SER A 731 5.50 1.83 -9.26
CA SER A 731 4.76 1.09 -10.29
C SER A 731 5.48 1.32 -11.61
N GLY A 732 5.94 0.25 -12.28
CA GLY A 732 6.78 0.35 -13.47
C GLY A 732 8.27 0.38 -13.17
N ASN A 733 9.01 1.37 -13.70
CA ASN A 733 10.47 1.41 -13.59
C ASN A 733 10.95 2.14 -12.32
N LEU A 734 11.82 1.49 -11.54
CA LEU A 734 12.61 2.14 -10.49
C LEU A 734 14.04 2.29 -10.98
N ASP A 735 14.46 3.53 -11.18
CA ASP A 735 15.85 3.87 -11.46
C ASP A 735 16.72 3.62 -10.22
N ILE A 736 17.63 2.65 -10.32
CA ILE A 736 18.59 2.30 -9.28
C ILE A 736 20.01 2.76 -9.63
N SER A 737 20.18 3.56 -10.69
CA SER A 737 21.49 4.08 -11.12
C SER A 737 22.17 4.98 -10.07
N ARG A 738 21.40 5.47 -9.09
CA ARG A 738 21.88 6.30 -7.99
C ARG A 738 22.40 5.51 -6.79
N LEU A 739 22.25 4.19 -6.77
CA LEU A 739 22.83 3.34 -5.73
C LEU A 739 24.34 3.18 -5.98
N ASN A 740 25.14 3.29 -4.93
CA ASN A 740 26.58 3.00 -5.00
C ASN A 740 26.79 1.50 -5.26
N ASN A 741 27.96 1.09 -5.75
CA ASN A 741 28.29 -0.33 -5.84
C ASN A 741 28.22 -0.98 -4.45
N GLY A 742 27.42 -2.03 -4.30
CA GLY A 742 27.22 -2.70 -3.01
C GLY A 742 26.11 -3.75 -3.05
N ILE A 743 25.99 -4.53 -1.98
CA ILE A 743 24.88 -5.47 -1.79
C ILE A 743 23.73 -4.74 -1.13
N TYR A 744 22.55 -4.85 -1.73
CA TYR A 744 21.34 -4.23 -1.21
C TYR A 744 20.21 -5.23 -1.04
N LEU A 745 19.44 -5.04 0.02
CA LEU A 745 18.21 -5.76 0.29
C LEU A 745 17.03 -4.97 -0.27
N LEU A 746 16.41 -5.48 -1.32
CA LEU A 746 15.14 -4.96 -1.84
C LEU A 746 13.98 -5.59 -1.06
N ARG A 747 13.16 -4.77 -0.41
CA ARG A 747 11.98 -5.22 0.32
C ARG A 747 10.72 -4.50 -0.12
N ALA A 748 9.67 -5.27 -0.30
CA ALA A 748 8.30 -4.79 -0.40
C ALA A 748 7.62 -4.78 0.99
N GLY A 749 6.94 -3.70 1.34
CA GLY A 749 6.10 -3.60 2.55
C GLY A 749 6.78 -3.06 3.81
N GLU A 750 6.02 -2.97 4.92
CA GLU A 750 6.47 -2.39 6.19
C GLU A 750 7.61 -3.18 6.87
N ILE A 751 8.53 -2.45 7.51
CA ILE A 751 9.63 -3.02 8.30
C ILE A 751 9.20 -3.06 9.77
N THR A 752 9.23 -4.24 10.38
CA THR A 752 9.06 -4.39 11.83
C THR A 752 10.42 -4.39 12.52
N GLU A 753 10.53 -3.89 13.76
CA GLU A 753 11.78 -3.92 14.53
C GLU A 753 12.36 -5.35 14.67
N ARG A 754 11.47 -6.36 14.71
CA ARG A 754 11.84 -7.77 14.77
C ARG A 754 12.63 -8.26 13.55
N PHE A 755 12.49 -7.60 12.41
CA PHE A 755 13.24 -7.91 11.20
C PHE A 755 14.61 -7.22 11.16
N ILE A 756 14.72 -5.98 11.65
CA ILE A 756 16.01 -5.27 11.69
C ILE A 756 17.00 -5.99 12.63
N LYS A 757 16.48 -6.66 13.66
CA LYS A 757 17.28 -7.44 14.63
C LYS A 757 17.70 -8.83 14.14
N LYS A 758 17.17 -9.32 13.01
CA LYS A 758 17.43 -10.66 12.45
C LYS A 758 18.29 -10.53 11.22
#